data_AF-A0A2N0S1B1-F1
#
_entry.id   AF-A0A2N0S1B1-F1
#
_cell.length_a   1.000
_cell.length_b   1.000
_cell.length_c   1.000
_cell.angle_alpha   90.00
_cell.angle_beta   90.00
_cell.angle_gamma   90.00
#
_symmetry.space_group_name_H-M   'P 1'
#
loop_
_entity.id
_entity.type
_entity.pdbx_description
1 polymer ?
#
loop_
_entity_poly.entity_id
_entity_poly.type
_entity_poly.pdbx_seq_one_letter_code
_entity_poly.pdbx_strand_id
1 'polypeptide(L)'
;MFIVIDLPPTIQSLEYLHFTCINKLQNHLMSLDLENGCFNSIIVKITVERNQYRFQEQSKDIKPVIKPNILIDAYGLMFEKYPIENCIDSEQNSSLSLKIVIDIDENNEIEKYGKKFEEYITKIFENLKHSTKKPAEILKKFSTSVIAFQELDIENTKYQKEFSSQYNLGEWIIQLCCLIPIQIAKMRNNLFQPLKDGLLLDESDQVELDNNSYSFYLDGIVKNISFGWYEGVFKYFGNKKIKIVSSMGEQSCGKSFMLNHLIGTTFDASAMNCTEGVWMSLVNTKEYIYVAFYFESLKSYKRTPQEELFLILFNTLVSNLILFKVENQSYVKIDSLSMMQRFQDGVVLFESDSKISQANLCIIIKDVPKTKREYTIKELKSKISQLVSEEGEDNFISKMYKGKVDCIPWPIFNNDAWFKALSIVNKKLEKQEVKYENAITFLQNIKVIMAKLKICDWGSLDESLIQIRIARLGRLLPIAISYGLEQKDSVSKQLLDHDTGKPIEDPTVNLTDILDDVESIELLPDANIHLYDENESFAQLSEDLRDHFEETVQSREVMSDENKWFENYAKFLNYIVERRISRVRKWYAQNTVKLPLDNSNVINRKNDMEQKLDKLTLLWTLCGLICHQCHLKCIKNFNHEDDHDCLTNHKCNFSCHFIEAHNKKLIQKCNYKSGHEGKHMCKRIKHLCNEPCNLIDKRNCQKVCSKEIGHPDGEHLCQSTRHYCEENCSLSTRTVNGDYHCPNKCIKPCEEPHDSHRCESETCPIQCSIPNCQRKCQSNDHFHSYSGFLQVDHFCGNEHQCHELCEDDGVCKVVIEPKKQPQGTLIKYVQLSERLRCSKKIPPNESKHIGKHTHNENEFHFCEAQCQFCGYFCTLPYGHKQLHNTKHGIDGNMTQIKFSEDNASEYTSVDSQGTFTLCNMHCKNLGRHRHVGYCQNEEICKLRNDNDRHDLKHINEQIQPNPDRPKDFISHKIFWKRTGFKDPYSYQEKQDFTEFDNDEHTITCFNLK
;
A
#
# COMPACT_ATOMS: atom_id res chain seq x y z
N MET A 1 -31.67 33.76 -27.42
CA MET A 1 -31.64 35.10 -26.77
C MET A 1 -30.50 35.04 -25.77
N PHE A 2 -29.37 35.68 -26.06
CA PHE A 2 -28.22 35.71 -25.17
C PHE A 2 -28.46 36.77 -24.10
N ILE A 3 -28.31 36.41 -22.83
CA ILE A 3 -28.32 37.35 -21.72
C ILE A 3 -26.86 37.58 -21.34
N VAL A 4 -26.41 38.82 -21.43
CA VAL A 4 -25.10 39.27 -20.95
C VAL A 4 -25.32 39.82 -19.53
N ILE A 5 -24.56 39.32 -18.56
CA ILE A 5 -24.63 39.74 -17.15
C ILE A 5 -23.30 40.37 -16.81
N ASP A 6 -23.30 41.65 -16.42
CA ASP A 6 -22.11 42.33 -15.92
C ASP A 6 -21.84 41.91 -14.47
N LEU A 7 -20.69 41.27 -14.24
CA LEU A 7 -20.29 40.77 -12.93
C LEU A 7 -19.57 41.86 -12.11
N PRO A 8 -19.78 41.93 -10.79
CA PRO A 8 -19.03 42.83 -9.91
C PRO A 8 -17.52 42.55 -9.96
N PRO A 9 -16.65 43.55 -9.75
CA PRO A 9 -15.19 43.40 -9.82
C PRO A 9 -14.62 42.33 -8.87
N THR A 10 -15.29 42.09 -7.74
CA THR A 10 -14.94 41.05 -6.76
C THR A 10 -15.18 39.61 -7.26
N ILE A 11 -15.81 39.44 -8.42
CA ILE A 11 -16.19 38.15 -9.03
C ILE A 11 -15.54 38.01 -10.44
N GLN A 12 -14.49 38.79 -10.74
CA GLN A 12 -13.84 38.72 -12.06
C GLN A 12 -12.77 37.62 -12.18
N SER A 13 -12.26 37.08 -11.08
CA SER A 13 -11.24 36.02 -11.07
C SER A 13 -11.85 34.63 -10.84
N LEU A 14 -12.60 34.07 -11.80
CA LEU A 14 -13.37 32.85 -11.53
C LEU A 14 -13.38 31.82 -12.66
N GLU A 15 -13.07 30.58 -12.26
CA GLU A 15 -13.09 29.36 -13.08
C GLU A 15 -14.44 28.61 -13.06
N TYR A 16 -15.36 28.90 -12.10
CA TYR A 16 -16.64 28.18 -11.95
C TYR A 16 -17.80 29.04 -11.42
N LEU A 17 -18.80 29.33 -12.26
CA LEU A 17 -20.03 30.07 -11.88
C LEU A 17 -21.27 29.15 -11.90
N HIS A 18 -22.09 29.20 -10.84
CA HIS A 18 -23.36 28.47 -10.78
C HIS A 18 -24.49 29.32 -10.20
N PHE A 19 -25.69 29.23 -10.80
CA PHE A 19 -26.90 29.80 -10.24
C PHE A 19 -27.60 28.78 -9.33
N THR A 20 -27.72 29.10 -8.05
CA THR A 20 -28.41 28.25 -7.07
C THR A 20 -29.59 29.00 -6.49
N CYS A 21 -30.76 28.37 -6.47
CA CYS A 21 -31.94 28.93 -5.81
C CYS A 21 -32.03 28.40 -4.38
N ILE A 22 -31.90 29.28 -3.39
CA ILE A 22 -32.02 28.94 -1.97
C ILE A 22 -33.48 29.17 -1.55
N ASN A 23 -34.09 28.14 -0.97
CA ASN A 23 -35.49 28.14 -0.49
C ASN A 23 -36.55 28.50 -1.55
N LYS A 24 -36.27 28.35 -2.85
CA LYS A 24 -37.16 28.76 -3.96
C LYS A 24 -37.55 30.25 -3.98
N LEU A 25 -36.83 31.09 -3.23
CA LEU A 25 -37.19 32.49 -3.01
C LEU A 25 -36.08 33.46 -3.41
N GLN A 26 -34.81 33.06 -3.28
CA GLN A 26 -33.67 33.90 -3.60
C GLN A 26 -32.71 33.16 -4.53
N ASN A 27 -32.43 33.76 -5.68
CA ASN A 27 -31.45 33.23 -6.63
C ASN A 27 -30.08 33.81 -6.28
N HIS A 28 -29.11 32.92 -6.12
CA HIS A 28 -27.72 33.27 -5.84
C HIS A 28 -26.87 32.91 -7.04
N LEU A 29 -25.95 33.81 -7.39
CA LEU A 29 -24.81 33.51 -8.22
C LEU A 29 -23.65 33.17 -7.29
N MET A 30 -23.21 31.92 -7.35
CA MET A 30 -22.18 31.37 -6.48
C MET A 30 -20.92 31.14 -7.29
N SER A 31 -19.77 31.33 -6.65
CA SER A 31 -18.48 31.07 -7.25
C SER A 31 -17.41 30.70 -6.25
N LEU A 32 -16.40 29.97 -6.71
CA LEU A 32 -15.29 29.49 -5.90
C LEU A 32 -13.97 30.08 -6.40
N ASP A 33 -13.33 30.87 -5.56
CA ASP A 33 -11.97 31.38 -5.79
C ASP A 33 -10.99 30.39 -5.13
N LEU A 34 -10.45 29.48 -5.94
CA LEU A 34 -9.53 28.43 -5.49
C LEU A 34 -8.17 28.99 -5.05
N GLU A 35 -7.76 30.13 -5.61
CA GLU A 35 -6.45 30.75 -5.35
C GLU A 35 -6.42 31.39 -3.96
N ASN A 36 -7.53 32.04 -3.57
CA ASN A 36 -7.66 32.68 -2.26
C ASN A 36 -8.45 31.83 -1.24
N GLY A 37 -8.98 30.68 -1.64
CA GLY A 37 -9.77 29.80 -0.77
C GLY A 37 -11.12 30.40 -0.35
N CYS A 38 -11.66 31.33 -1.14
CA CYS A 38 -12.85 32.10 -0.81
C CYS A 38 -14.08 31.59 -1.58
N PHE A 39 -15.20 31.47 -0.86
CA PHE A 39 -16.50 31.18 -1.45
C PHE A 39 -17.32 32.47 -1.57
N ASN A 40 -17.67 32.86 -2.80
CA ASN A 40 -18.39 34.09 -3.10
C ASN A 40 -19.85 33.78 -3.47
N SER A 41 -20.80 34.49 -2.87
CA SER A 41 -22.24 34.37 -3.16
C SER A 41 -22.87 35.74 -3.30
N ILE A 42 -23.53 36.00 -4.43
CA ILE A 42 -24.24 37.25 -4.70
C ILE A 42 -25.71 36.95 -4.97
N ILE A 43 -26.59 37.68 -4.29
CA ILE A 43 -28.02 37.64 -4.57
C ILE A 43 -28.27 38.31 -5.91
N VAL A 44 -28.89 37.57 -6.83
CA VAL A 44 -29.20 38.01 -8.18
C VAL A 44 -30.71 38.01 -8.38
N LYS A 45 -31.26 39.17 -8.71
CA LYS A 45 -32.69 39.33 -9.00
C LYS A 45 -32.92 39.10 -10.49
N ILE A 46 -33.51 37.95 -10.84
CA ILE A 46 -33.92 37.66 -12.21
C ILE A 46 -35.17 38.50 -12.52
N THR A 47 -35.04 39.49 -13.40
CA THR A 47 -36.09 40.50 -13.66
C THR A 47 -37.09 40.13 -14.75
N VAL A 48 -36.89 39.02 -15.47
CA VAL A 48 -37.81 38.57 -16.53
C VAL A 48 -38.10 37.06 -16.42
N GLU A 49 -39.12 36.71 -15.63
CA GLU A 49 -39.82 35.42 -15.74
C GLU A 49 -41.02 35.61 -16.68
N ARG A 50 -40.93 35.17 -17.94
CA ARG A 50 -42.13 34.99 -18.78
C ARG A 50 -42.64 33.56 -18.59
N ASN A 51 -43.61 33.40 -17.67
CA ASN A 51 -44.91 32.73 -17.88
C ASN A 51 -45.69 32.64 -16.57
N GLN A 52 -46.73 33.48 -16.45
CA GLN A 52 -47.66 33.57 -15.33
C GLN A 52 -48.58 32.32 -15.24
N TYR A 53 -48.81 31.81 -14.03
CA TYR A 53 -50.01 31.03 -13.70
C TYR A 53 -50.81 31.75 -12.61
N ARG A 54 -52.11 31.96 -12.84
CA ARG A 54 -53.07 32.50 -11.88
C ARG A 54 -53.56 31.38 -10.97
N PHE A 55 -53.45 31.56 -9.65
CA PHE A 55 -54.15 30.72 -8.66
C PHE A 55 -55.47 31.38 -8.28
N GLN A 56 -56.53 30.58 -8.25
CA GLN A 56 -57.88 30.95 -7.85
C GLN A 56 -58.12 30.43 -6.43
N GLU A 57 -58.61 31.30 -5.55
CA GLU A 57 -58.91 30.96 -4.16
C GLU A 57 -60.05 29.94 -4.10
N GLN A 58 -59.80 28.77 -3.50
CA GLN A 58 -60.81 27.77 -3.21
C GLN A 58 -61.06 27.76 -1.71
N SER A 59 -62.09 28.50 -1.29
CA SER A 59 -62.62 28.49 0.06
C SER A 59 -63.20 27.12 0.39
N LYS A 60 -62.43 26.31 1.12
CA LYS A 60 -62.96 25.18 1.89
C LYS A 60 -62.32 25.22 3.27
N ASP A 61 -63.17 25.22 4.29
CA ASP A 61 -62.79 25.03 5.69
C ASP A 61 -61.99 23.73 5.84
N ILE A 62 -60.67 23.86 5.88
CA ILE A 62 -59.76 22.78 6.23
C ILE A 62 -59.68 22.79 7.75
N LYS A 63 -60.27 21.78 8.39
CA LYS A 63 -59.94 21.44 9.79
C LYS A 63 -58.41 21.39 9.92
N PRO A 64 -57.81 21.98 10.96
CA PRO A 64 -56.36 22.10 11.05
C PRO A 64 -55.74 20.71 11.17
N VAL A 65 -55.30 20.16 10.04
CA VAL A 65 -54.27 19.12 10.03
C VAL A 65 -53.00 19.86 10.39
N ILE A 66 -52.48 19.60 11.59
CA ILE A 66 -51.17 20.11 12.02
C ILE A 66 -50.17 19.64 10.96
N LYS A 67 -49.75 20.55 10.07
CA LYS A 67 -48.65 20.26 9.15
C LYS A 67 -47.40 20.13 10.02
N PRO A 68 -46.68 18.99 9.96
CA PRO A 68 -45.43 18.84 10.68
C PRO A 68 -44.45 19.94 10.25
N ASN A 69 -43.80 20.60 11.21
CA ASN A 69 -42.72 21.54 10.93
C ASN A 69 -41.46 20.73 10.64
N ILE A 70 -41.25 20.40 9.36
CA ILE A 70 -40.17 19.52 8.90
C ILE A 70 -38.79 19.96 9.41
N LEU A 71 -38.55 21.27 9.61
CA LEU A 71 -37.27 21.79 10.11
C LEU A 71 -37.03 21.48 11.59
N ILE A 72 -38.09 21.50 12.41
CA ILE A 72 -38.00 21.25 13.86
C ILE A 72 -38.24 19.76 14.17
N ASP A 73 -39.22 19.15 13.50
CA ASP A 73 -39.58 17.75 13.67
C ASP A 73 -38.45 16.81 13.25
N ALA A 74 -37.55 17.25 12.36
CA ALA A 74 -36.34 16.52 11.99
C ALA A 74 -35.47 16.15 13.21
N TYR A 75 -35.38 17.02 14.23
CA TYR A 75 -34.64 16.71 15.46
C TYR A 75 -35.32 15.58 16.24
N GLY A 76 -36.65 15.61 16.35
CA GLY A 76 -37.42 14.53 16.97
C GLY A 76 -37.26 13.20 16.23
N LEU A 77 -37.39 13.21 14.90
CA LEU A 77 -37.22 12.03 14.05
C LEU A 77 -35.80 11.44 14.12
N MET A 78 -34.78 12.31 14.15
CA MET A 78 -33.40 11.90 14.30
C MET A 78 -33.18 11.18 15.63
N PHE A 79 -33.62 11.79 16.74
CA PHE A 79 -33.48 11.21 18.08
C PHE A 79 -34.37 9.99 18.33
N GLU A 80 -35.46 9.83 17.57
CA GLU A 80 -36.27 8.61 17.60
C GLU A 80 -35.46 7.42 17.05
N LYS A 81 -34.68 7.64 15.99
CA LYS A 81 -33.92 6.59 15.30
C LYS A 81 -32.51 6.37 15.89
N TYR A 82 -31.83 7.42 16.30
CA TYR A 82 -30.42 7.43 16.70
C TYR A 82 -30.25 7.73 18.20
N PRO A 83 -29.06 7.51 18.79
CA PRO A 83 -28.84 7.88 20.19
C PRO A 83 -29.06 9.38 20.41
N ILE A 84 -29.66 9.71 21.55
CA ILE A 84 -29.73 11.09 22.05
C ILE A 84 -28.39 11.44 22.70
N GLU A 85 -27.81 10.51 23.45
CA GLU A 85 -26.56 10.67 24.18
C GLU A 85 -25.51 9.70 23.66
N ASN A 86 -24.28 10.19 23.47
CA ASN A 86 -23.15 9.36 23.11
C ASN A 86 -22.69 8.52 24.32
N CYS A 87 -22.53 7.22 24.10
CA CYS A 87 -22.10 6.27 25.13
C CYS A 87 -20.57 6.15 25.26
N ILE A 88 -19.80 6.50 24.20
CA ILE A 88 -18.34 6.33 24.14
C ILE A 88 -17.61 7.59 24.59
N ASP A 89 -18.08 8.77 24.21
CA ASP A 89 -17.44 10.03 24.55
C ASP A 89 -18.46 10.98 25.19
N SER A 90 -18.53 10.97 26.52
CA SER A 90 -19.43 11.85 27.26
C SER A 90 -19.04 13.32 27.16
N GLU A 91 -17.80 13.65 26.78
CA GLU A 91 -17.38 15.03 26.56
C GLU A 91 -17.96 15.61 25.26
N GLN A 92 -18.32 14.76 24.30
CA GLN A 92 -19.03 15.15 23.08
C GLN A 92 -20.53 15.41 23.28
N ASN A 93 -21.07 15.08 24.46
CA ASN A 93 -22.46 15.40 24.81
C ASN A 93 -22.57 16.90 25.14
N SER A 94 -22.48 17.76 24.13
CA SER A 94 -22.64 19.20 24.24
C SER A 94 -24.12 19.60 24.34
N SER A 95 -24.39 20.73 24.98
CA SER A 95 -25.72 21.33 24.98
C SER A 95 -26.04 21.81 23.57
N LEU A 96 -27.07 21.23 22.96
CA LEU A 96 -27.58 21.67 21.67
C LEU A 96 -28.38 22.96 21.84
N SER A 97 -28.22 23.89 20.91
CA SER A 97 -29.03 25.10 20.83
C SER A 97 -29.63 25.25 19.45
N LEU A 98 -30.88 25.72 19.39
CA LEU A 98 -31.56 26.05 18.16
C LEU A 98 -31.87 27.54 18.12
N LYS A 99 -31.30 28.23 17.14
CA LYS A 99 -31.60 29.63 16.84
C LYS A 99 -32.56 29.71 15.67
N ILE A 100 -33.75 30.25 15.90
CA ILE A 100 -34.81 30.38 14.92
C ILE A 100 -34.87 31.86 14.51
N VAL A 101 -34.66 32.12 13.23
CA VAL A 101 -34.77 33.45 12.65
C VAL A 101 -36.11 33.54 11.94
N ILE A 102 -36.94 34.50 12.34
CA ILE A 102 -38.26 34.73 11.75
C ILE A 102 -38.31 36.10 11.10
N ASP A 103 -38.85 36.16 9.88
CA ASP A 103 -39.07 37.41 9.16
C ASP A 103 -40.46 37.95 9.54
N ILE A 104 -40.49 38.81 10.57
CA ILE A 104 -41.71 39.45 11.08
C ILE A 104 -41.49 40.95 11.22
N ASP A 105 -42.52 41.75 10.94
CA ASP A 105 -42.45 43.22 10.95
C ASP A 105 -42.55 43.82 12.37
N GLU A 106 -42.93 43.01 13.38
CA GLU A 106 -43.20 43.48 14.75
C GLU A 106 -42.34 42.78 15.81
N ASN A 107 -41.39 43.50 16.40
CA ASN A 107 -40.50 42.98 17.45
C ASN A 107 -41.24 42.50 18.72
N ASN A 108 -42.45 43.01 18.98
CA ASN A 108 -43.25 42.62 20.17
C ASN A 108 -43.80 41.19 20.09
N GLU A 109 -43.82 40.57 18.91
CA GLU A 109 -44.30 39.19 18.73
C GLU A 109 -43.17 38.15 18.86
N ILE A 110 -41.89 38.55 18.87
CA ILE A 110 -40.73 37.64 18.97
C ILE A 110 -40.77 36.82 20.26
N GLU A 111 -41.02 37.45 21.41
CA GLU A 111 -41.05 36.75 22.71
C GLU A 111 -42.18 35.71 22.76
N LYS A 112 -43.32 36.04 22.15
CA LYS A 112 -44.50 35.17 22.05
C LYS A 112 -44.24 33.98 21.12
N TYR A 113 -43.57 34.18 19.98
CA TYR A 113 -43.14 33.08 19.12
C TYR A 113 -42.05 32.24 19.79
N GLY A 114 -41.13 32.86 20.54
CA GLY A 114 -40.14 32.20 21.39
C GLY A 114 -40.76 31.17 22.31
N LYS A 115 -41.73 31.59 23.13
CA LYS A 115 -42.47 30.70 24.04
C LYS A 115 -43.18 29.57 23.30
N LYS A 116 -43.82 29.86 22.16
CA LYS A 116 -44.49 28.82 21.34
C LYS A 116 -43.53 27.78 20.79
N PHE A 117 -42.35 28.18 20.31
CA PHE A 117 -41.34 27.24 19.81
C PHE A 117 -40.74 26.41 20.95
N GLU A 118 -40.49 27.02 22.11
CA GLU A 118 -40.02 26.33 23.30
C GLU A 118 -41.05 25.28 23.78
N GLU A 119 -42.32 25.64 23.87
CA GLU A 119 -43.42 24.72 24.18
C GLU A 119 -43.51 23.55 23.17
N TYR A 120 -43.39 23.86 21.87
CA TYR A 120 -43.44 22.87 20.80
C TYR A 120 -42.28 21.87 20.89
N ILE A 121 -41.06 22.36 21.07
CA ILE A 121 -39.84 21.54 21.18
C ILE A 121 -39.85 20.71 22.47
N THR A 122 -40.27 21.30 23.59
CA THR A 122 -40.43 20.58 24.86
C THR A 122 -41.40 19.42 24.70
N LYS A 123 -42.55 19.64 24.06
CA LYS A 123 -43.53 18.58 23.77
C LYS A 123 -42.96 17.47 22.89
N ILE A 124 -42.16 17.81 21.87
CA ILE A 124 -41.47 16.81 21.03
C ILE A 124 -40.56 15.94 21.90
N PHE A 125 -39.72 16.54 22.74
CA PHE A 125 -38.76 15.80 23.57
C PHE A 125 -39.43 15.00 24.69
N GLU A 126 -40.52 15.49 25.28
CA GLU A 126 -41.33 14.72 26.23
C GLU A 126 -41.95 13.50 25.54
N ASN A 127 -42.59 13.69 24.38
CA ASN A 127 -43.14 12.58 23.60
C ASN A 127 -42.06 11.54 23.27
N LEU A 128 -40.88 12.00 22.86
CA LEU A 128 -39.74 11.15 22.53
C LEU A 128 -39.24 10.36 23.74
N LYS A 129 -39.16 10.97 24.91
CA LYS A 129 -38.81 10.29 26.16
C LYS A 129 -39.87 9.26 26.55
N HIS A 130 -41.15 9.57 26.35
CA HIS A 130 -42.24 8.66 26.65
C HIS A 130 -42.29 7.46 25.71
N SER A 131 -42.08 7.67 24.40
CA SER A 131 -42.18 6.64 23.36
C SER A 131 -40.93 5.75 23.28
N THR A 132 -39.73 6.31 23.39
CA THR A 132 -38.47 5.57 23.15
C THR A 132 -37.83 5.02 24.42
N LYS A 133 -38.13 5.60 25.60
CA LYS A 133 -37.46 5.31 26.88
C LYS A 133 -35.92 5.51 26.86
N LYS A 134 -35.39 6.27 25.89
CA LYS A 134 -33.95 6.58 25.79
C LYS A 134 -33.49 7.52 26.91
N PRO A 135 -32.22 7.44 27.34
CA PRO A 135 -31.56 8.48 28.13
C PRO A 135 -31.57 9.81 27.36
N ALA A 136 -31.97 10.89 28.02
CA ALA A 136 -32.23 12.19 27.38
C ALA A 136 -31.94 13.37 28.34
N GLU A 137 -31.00 13.22 29.25
CA GLU A 137 -30.53 14.26 30.15
C GLU A 137 -29.99 15.48 29.40
N ILE A 138 -29.34 15.29 28.24
CA ILE A 138 -28.85 16.42 27.43
C ILE A 138 -29.97 17.32 26.91
N LEU A 139 -31.16 16.76 26.64
CA LEU A 139 -32.29 17.53 26.11
C LEU A 139 -32.85 18.49 27.16
N LYS A 140 -32.58 18.25 28.46
CA LYS A 140 -32.92 19.22 29.52
C LYS A 140 -32.08 20.50 29.44
N LYS A 141 -30.93 20.44 28.79
CA LYS A 141 -30.03 21.59 28.56
C LYS A 141 -30.20 22.18 27.15
N PHE A 142 -31.17 21.69 26.38
CA PHE A 142 -31.45 22.20 25.04
C PHE A 142 -31.98 23.64 25.15
N SER A 143 -31.36 24.58 24.44
CA SER A 143 -31.79 25.98 24.46
C SER A 143 -32.36 26.42 23.12
N THR A 144 -33.44 27.19 23.16
CA THR A 144 -34.06 27.79 21.98
C THR A 144 -33.97 29.29 22.07
N SER A 145 -33.54 29.93 20.99
CA SER A 145 -33.58 31.38 20.86
C SER A 145 -34.32 31.76 19.59
N VAL A 146 -35.12 32.83 19.65
CA VAL A 146 -35.86 33.35 18.51
C VAL A 146 -35.47 34.80 18.34
N ILE A 147 -35.08 35.17 17.13
CA ILE A 147 -34.75 36.56 16.77
C ILE A 147 -35.48 36.94 15.49
N ALA A 148 -35.72 38.23 15.30
CA ALA A 148 -36.23 38.73 14.04
C ALA A 148 -35.13 38.78 12.98
N PHE A 149 -35.50 38.67 11.70
CA PHE A 149 -34.56 38.73 10.59
C PHE A 149 -33.77 40.05 10.56
N GLN A 150 -34.40 41.15 10.96
CA GLN A 150 -33.79 42.47 11.05
C GLN A 150 -32.72 42.56 12.16
N GLU A 151 -32.76 41.65 13.15
CA GLU A 151 -31.77 41.52 14.23
C GLU A 151 -30.63 40.56 13.87
N LEU A 152 -30.74 39.86 12.73
CA LEU A 152 -29.69 38.96 12.22
C LEU A 152 -28.58 39.79 11.57
N ASP A 153 -27.63 40.24 12.37
CA ASP A 153 -26.44 40.95 11.90
C ASP A 153 -25.23 39.99 11.84
N ILE A 154 -25.04 39.36 10.68
CA ILE A 154 -23.97 38.39 10.41
C ILE A 154 -22.58 39.06 10.40
N GLU A 155 -22.52 40.37 10.09
CA GLU A 155 -21.29 41.18 10.08
C GLU A 155 -20.94 41.72 11.47
N ASN A 156 -21.86 41.65 12.44
CA ASN A 156 -21.63 42.13 13.79
C ASN A 156 -20.46 41.39 14.45
N THR A 157 -19.43 42.13 14.84
CA THR A 157 -18.29 41.57 15.59
C THR A 157 -18.69 40.94 16.93
N LYS A 158 -19.84 41.28 17.51
CA LYS A 158 -20.38 40.68 18.74
C LYS A 158 -21.11 39.37 18.46
N TYR A 159 -21.90 39.29 17.37
CA TYR A 159 -22.50 38.04 16.88
C TYR A 159 -21.40 37.07 16.45
N GLN A 160 -20.42 37.55 15.68
CA GLN A 160 -19.21 36.80 15.37
C GLN A 160 -18.52 36.40 16.68
N LYS A 161 -18.18 37.29 17.63
CA LYS A 161 -17.55 36.89 18.92
C LYS A 161 -18.34 35.88 19.75
N GLU A 162 -19.67 35.95 19.76
CA GLU A 162 -20.55 35.04 20.52
C GLU A 162 -20.67 33.66 19.87
N PHE A 163 -20.53 33.58 18.54
CA PHE A 163 -20.59 32.33 17.76
C PHE A 163 -19.25 31.93 17.08
N SER A 164 -18.15 32.65 17.33
CA SER A 164 -16.80 32.49 16.75
C SER A 164 -15.84 31.73 17.66
N SER A 165 -16.35 30.90 18.55
CA SER A 165 -15.53 29.77 18.98
C SER A 165 -15.21 28.96 17.71
N GLN A 166 -14.02 29.18 17.14
CA GLN A 166 -13.42 28.50 15.98
C GLN A 166 -14.35 27.40 15.45
N TYR A 167 -15.26 27.76 14.53
CA TYR A 167 -16.04 26.74 13.88
C TYR A 167 -15.03 25.94 13.06
N ASN A 168 -14.63 24.78 13.58
CA ASN A 168 -13.74 23.85 12.89
C ASN A 168 -14.53 23.25 11.72
N LEU A 169 -14.85 24.06 10.71
CA LEU A 169 -15.66 23.67 9.56
C LEU A 169 -15.09 22.40 8.93
N GLY A 170 -13.76 22.29 8.84
CA GLY A 170 -13.09 21.07 8.40
C GLY A 170 -13.40 19.86 9.27
N GLU A 171 -13.33 19.98 10.60
CA GLU A 171 -13.66 18.90 11.52
C GLU A 171 -15.14 18.51 11.44
N TRP A 172 -16.03 19.51 11.33
CA TRP A 172 -17.46 19.29 11.15
C TRP A 172 -17.76 18.57 9.82
N ILE A 173 -17.13 18.97 8.72
CA ILE A 173 -17.24 18.27 7.42
C ILE A 173 -16.74 16.82 7.56
N ILE A 174 -15.61 16.60 8.23
CA ILE A 174 -15.09 15.25 8.45
C ILE A 174 -16.08 14.42 9.28
N GLN A 175 -16.68 14.99 10.32
CA GLN A 175 -17.71 14.33 11.13
C GLN A 175 -18.94 13.97 10.29
N LEU A 176 -19.41 14.86 9.40
CA LEU A 176 -20.48 14.55 8.45
C LEU A 176 -20.12 13.40 7.52
N CYS A 177 -18.91 13.39 6.95
CA CYS A 177 -18.44 12.29 6.11
C CYS A 177 -18.39 10.95 6.88
N CYS A 178 -18.09 11.00 8.17
CA CYS A 178 -18.07 9.83 9.05
C CYS A 178 -19.47 9.21 9.27
N LEU A 179 -20.55 10.01 9.16
CA LEU A 179 -21.95 9.57 9.22
C LEU A 179 -22.44 8.85 7.95
N ILE A 180 -21.64 8.68 6.91
CA ILE A 180 -22.05 7.98 5.68
C ILE A 180 -21.34 6.62 5.63
N PRO A 181 -22.02 5.51 5.96
CA PRO A 181 -21.42 4.19 5.88
C PRO A 181 -20.98 3.83 4.46
N ILE A 182 -19.81 3.21 4.33
CA ILE A 182 -19.28 2.72 3.05
C ILE A 182 -19.29 1.19 3.06
N GLN A 183 -19.85 0.57 2.03
CA GLN A 183 -19.73 -0.87 1.81
C GLN A 183 -18.29 -1.18 1.37
N ILE A 184 -17.62 -2.11 2.05
CA ILE A 184 -16.21 -2.43 1.77
C ILE A 184 -16.01 -3.82 1.17
N ALA A 185 -16.95 -4.74 1.38
CA ALA A 185 -16.87 -6.09 0.82
C ALA A 185 -18.25 -6.71 0.64
N LYS A 186 -18.35 -7.68 -0.26
CA LYS A 186 -19.53 -8.52 -0.50
C LYS A 186 -19.11 -9.97 -0.75
N MET A 187 -19.98 -10.91 -0.39
CA MET A 187 -19.80 -12.32 -0.74
C MET A 187 -20.61 -12.62 -1.99
N ARG A 188 -19.99 -13.27 -2.97
CA ARG A 188 -20.66 -13.68 -4.21
C ARG A 188 -19.96 -14.88 -4.82
N ASN A 189 -20.73 -15.85 -5.29
CA ASN A 189 -20.21 -17.08 -5.91
C ASN A 189 -19.18 -17.79 -5.01
N ASN A 190 -19.39 -17.72 -3.68
CA ASN A 190 -18.50 -18.22 -2.65
C ASN A 190 -17.09 -17.60 -2.64
N LEU A 191 -16.94 -16.38 -3.16
CA LEU A 191 -15.70 -15.61 -3.08
C LEU A 191 -15.88 -14.38 -2.19
N PHE A 192 -14.80 -14.00 -1.51
CA PHE A 192 -14.69 -12.71 -0.83
C PHE A 192 -14.37 -11.63 -1.87
N GLN A 193 -15.28 -10.68 -2.09
CA GLN A 193 -15.12 -9.60 -3.06
C GLN A 193 -14.93 -8.25 -2.33
N PRO A 194 -13.69 -7.74 -2.24
CA PRO A 194 -13.42 -6.37 -1.84
C PRO A 194 -14.05 -5.38 -2.83
N LEU A 195 -14.55 -4.25 -2.32
CA LEU A 195 -15.08 -3.15 -3.11
C LEU A 195 -14.06 -2.00 -3.20
N LYS A 196 -14.18 -1.21 -4.27
CA LYS A 196 -13.46 0.06 -4.45
C LYS A 196 -14.46 1.19 -4.32
N ASP A 197 -14.36 1.96 -3.24
CA ASP A 197 -15.23 3.11 -2.96
C ASP A 197 -16.73 2.73 -2.92
N GLY A 198 -17.05 1.51 -2.49
CA GLY A 198 -18.42 0.98 -2.47
C GLY A 198 -18.88 0.36 -3.79
N LEU A 199 -18.04 0.34 -4.83
CA LEU A 199 -18.36 -0.25 -6.13
C LEU A 199 -17.64 -1.59 -6.33
N LEU A 200 -18.31 -2.51 -7.02
CA LEU A 200 -17.70 -3.76 -7.48
C LEU A 200 -16.70 -3.44 -8.59
N LEU A 201 -15.53 -4.09 -8.53
CA LEU A 201 -14.53 -4.04 -9.59
C LEU A 201 -14.91 -5.05 -10.67
N ASP A 202 -14.92 -4.64 -11.94
CA ASP A 202 -15.03 -5.57 -13.05
C ASP A 202 -13.74 -6.39 -13.16
N GLU A 203 -13.87 -7.71 -13.34
CA GLU A 203 -12.72 -8.64 -13.39
C GLU A 203 -11.80 -8.36 -14.58
N SER A 204 -12.30 -7.67 -15.63
CA SER A 204 -11.52 -7.23 -16.79
C SER A 204 -10.53 -6.10 -16.48
N ASP A 205 -10.76 -5.34 -15.41
CA ASP A 205 -9.88 -4.23 -15.01
C ASP A 205 -8.70 -4.72 -14.17
N GLN A 206 -8.64 -6.03 -13.89
CA GLN A 206 -7.56 -6.65 -13.16
C GLN A 206 -6.71 -7.48 -14.12
N VAL A 207 -5.46 -7.04 -14.24
CA VAL A 207 -4.29 -7.76 -14.75
C VAL A 207 -3.91 -7.47 -16.21
N GLU A 208 -3.12 -6.40 -16.41
CA GLU A 208 -1.97 -6.51 -17.33
C GLU A 208 -1.04 -7.58 -16.74
N LEU A 209 -0.99 -8.74 -17.40
CA LEU A 209 -0.16 -9.89 -17.01
C LEU A 209 1.29 -9.62 -17.39
N ASP A 210 1.90 -8.60 -16.80
CA ASP A 210 3.35 -8.46 -16.87
C ASP A 210 3.96 -9.34 -15.78
N ASN A 211 4.62 -10.41 -16.23
CA ASN A 211 5.34 -11.37 -15.41
C ASN A 211 6.24 -10.62 -14.42
N ASN A 212 6.02 -10.79 -13.10
CA ASN A 212 7.06 -11.07 -12.11
C ASN A 212 6.52 -11.03 -10.66
N SER A 213 6.56 -12.19 -9.99
CA SER A 213 6.47 -12.45 -8.54
C SER A 213 5.18 -12.10 -7.78
N TYR A 214 4.81 -13.00 -6.86
CA TYR A 214 3.67 -12.91 -5.95
C TYR A 214 3.40 -11.54 -5.31
N SER A 215 4.47 -10.89 -4.87
CA SER A 215 4.40 -9.59 -4.19
C SER A 215 3.77 -8.49 -5.05
N PHE A 216 3.92 -8.55 -6.39
CA PHE A 216 3.31 -7.58 -7.30
C PHE A 216 1.82 -7.85 -7.48
N TYR A 217 1.39 -9.12 -7.47
CA TYR A 217 -0.03 -9.47 -7.57
C TYR A 217 -0.81 -9.07 -6.31
N LEU A 218 -0.30 -9.41 -5.12
CA LEU A 218 -0.95 -9.04 -3.86
C LEU A 218 -0.98 -7.51 -3.68
N ASP A 219 0.13 -6.82 -3.94
CA ASP A 219 0.18 -5.36 -3.89
C ASP A 219 -0.77 -4.71 -4.93
N GLY A 220 -0.87 -5.27 -6.14
CA GLY A 220 -1.81 -4.84 -7.16
C GLY A 220 -3.27 -4.94 -6.70
N ILE A 221 -3.66 -6.04 -6.05
CA ILE A 221 -4.99 -6.19 -5.46
C ILE A 221 -5.21 -5.17 -4.34
N VAL A 222 -4.24 -5.00 -3.44
CA VAL A 222 -4.30 -4.04 -2.33
C VAL A 222 -4.50 -2.60 -2.83
N LYS A 223 -3.84 -2.22 -3.92
CA LYS A 223 -4.01 -0.90 -4.57
C LYS A 223 -5.41 -0.69 -5.13
N ASN A 224 -6.07 -1.76 -5.56
CA ASN A 224 -7.42 -1.71 -6.11
C ASN A 224 -8.51 -1.69 -5.03
N ILE A 225 -8.18 -1.95 -3.77
CA ILE A 225 -9.10 -1.80 -2.64
C ILE A 225 -9.05 -0.34 -2.17
N SER A 226 -10.20 0.32 -2.09
CA SER A 226 -10.31 1.70 -1.62
C SER A 226 -11.53 1.91 -0.74
N PHE A 227 -11.37 2.71 0.31
CA PHE A 227 -12.46 3.07 1.24
C PHE A 227 -12.95 4.50 1.05
N GLY A 228 -12.81 5.06 -0.15
CA GLY A 228 -13.23 6.41 -0.48
C GLY A 228 -12.62 7.47 0.43
N TRP A 229 -13.46 8.40 0.86
CA TRP A 229 -13.05 9.52 1.72
C TRP A 229 -12.51 9.07 3.08
N TYR A 230 -12.82 7.86 3.56
CA TYR A 230 -12.25 7.35 4.82
C TYR A 230 -10.74 7.19 4.77
N GLU A 231 -10.14 6.97 3.60
CA GLU A 231 -8.68 6.98 3.50
C GLU A 231 -8.07 8.34 3.78
N GLY A 232 -8.75 9.41 3.35
CA GLY A 232 -8.37 10.79 3.68
C GLY A 232 -8.44 11.02 5.19
N VAL A 233 -9.50 10.53 5.84
CA VAL A 233 -9.66 10.63 7.31
C VAL A 233 -8.55 9.87 8.04
N PHE A 234 -8.25 8.63 7.65
CA PHE A 234 -7.17 7.85 8.26
C PHE A 234 -5.78 8.47 8.05
N LYS A 235 -5.54 9.10 6.89
CA LYS A 235 -4.28 9.82 6.63
C LYS A 235 -4.18 11.10 7.43
N TYR A 236 -5.25 11.89 7.48
CA TYR A 236 -5.30 13.16 8.22
C TYR A 236 -5.10 12.94 9.73
N PHE A 237 -5.73 11.92 10.28
CA PHE A 237 -5.55 11.50 11.68
C PHE A 237 -4.58 10.33 11.83
N GLY A 238 -3.51 10.30 11.03
CA GLY A 238 -2.58 9.18 10.90
C GLY A 238 -2.07 8.61 12.21
N ASN A 239 -1.76 9.48 13.19
CA ASN A 239 -1.20 9.10 14.49
C ASN A 239 -2.24 8.67 15.54
N LYS A 240 -3.54 8.76 15.25
CA LYS A 240 -4.58 8.35 16.21
C LYS A 240 -4.67 6.83 16.30
N LYS A 241 -4.92 6.36 17.52
CA LYS A 241 -5.12 4.94 17.82
C LYS A 241 -6.48 4.46 17.31
N ILE A 242 -6.57 3.19 16.91
CA ILE A 242 -7.80 2.61 16.37
C ILE A 242 -8.39 1.57 17.34
N LYS A 243 -9.71 1.67 17.55
CA LYS A 243 -10.52 0.63 18.20
C LYS A 243 -11.67 0.21 17.30
N ILE A 244 -11.87 -1.10 17.16
CA ILE A 244 -12.77 -1.67 16.17
C ILE A 244 -13.86 -2.46 16.89
N VAL A 245 -15.11 -2.07 16.65
CA VAL A 245 -16.29 -2.80 17.12
C VAL A 245 -17.09 -3.28 15.93
N SER A 246 -17.53 -4.53 15.97
CA SER A 246 -18.36 -5.10 14.91
C SER A 246 -19.67 -5.66 15.43
N SER A 247 -20.67 -5.72 14.56
CA SER A 247 -21.98 -6.31 14.85
C SER A 247 -22.31 -7.36 13.80
N MET A 248 -22.57 -8.60 14.26
CA MET A 248 -22.87 -9.78 13.44
C MET A 248 -23.93 -10.64 14.13
N GLY A 249 -24.64 -11.50 13.39
CA GLY A 249 -25.65 -12.40 13.97
C GLY A 249 -26.87 -12.60 13.07
N GLU A 250 -27.91 -13.24 13.61
CA GLU A 250 -29.13 -13.63 12.90
C GLU A 250 -29.89 -12.42 12.29
N GLN A 251 -30.76 -12.69 11.32
CA GLN A 251 -31.58 -11.66 10.69
C GLN A 251 -32.52 -11.01 11.71
N SER A 252 -32.76 -9.69 11.58
CA SER A 252 -33.76 -8.96 12.39
C SER A 252 -33.51 -8.91 13.91
N CYS A 253 -32.31 -9.24 14.40
CA CYS A 253 -31.98 -9.15 15.84
C CYS A 253 -31.56 -7.73 16.30
N GLY A 254 -31.77 -6.68 15.49
CA GLY A 254 -31.47 -5.29 15.83
C GLY A 254 -29.97 -4.96 15.87
N LYS A 255 -29.18 -5.54 14.95
CA LYS A 255 -27.72 -5.34 14.86
C LYS A 255 -27.31 -3.88 14.68
N SER A 256 -27.87 -3.24 13.66
CA SER A 256 -27.62 -1.84 13.32
C SER A 256 -28.08 -0.91 14.45
N PHE A 257 -29.28 -1.14 14.99
CA PHE A 257 -29.82 -0.35 16.09
C PHE A 257 -28.89 -0.32 17.30
N MET A 258 -28.40 -1.48 17.76
CA MET A 258 -27.48 -1.54 18.90
C MET A 258 -26.13 -0.91 18.61
N LEU A 259 -25.58 -1.12 17.41
CA LEU A 259 -24.31 -0.52 17.02
C LEU A 259 -24.42 1.01 16.95
N ASN A 260 -25.46 1.53 16.30
CA ASN A 260 -25.74 2.96 16.21
C ASN A 260 -25.87 3.61 17.59
N HIS A 261 -26.55 2.97 18.54
CA HIS A 261 -26.71 3.50 19.90
C HIS A 261 -25.47 3.33 20.79
N LEU A 262 -24.57 2.40 20.46
CA LEU A 262 -23.32 2.22 21.17
C LEU A 262 -22.29 3.28 20.77
N ILE A 263 -22.06 3.46 19.47
CA ILE A 263 -20.94 4.25 18.94
C ILE A 263 -21.34 5.58 18.29
N GLY A 264 -22.61 5.77 17.92
CA GLY A 264 -23.08 6.99 17.24
C GLY A 264 -23.05 6.92 15.71
N THR A 265 -23.16 5.72 15.14
CA THR A 265 -23.21 5.50 13.68
C THR A 265 -24.64 5.54 13.13
N THR A 266 -24.77 5.45 11.81
CA THR A 266 -26.02 5.65 11.06
C THR A 266 -26.39 4.47 10.15
N PHE A 267 -26.00 3.24 10.50
CA PHE A 267 -26.38 2.07 9.71
C PHE A 267 -27.89 1.91 9.67
N ASP A 268 -28.50 1.95 8.48
CA ASP A 268 -29.95 1.83 8.33
C ASP A 268 -30.32 0.60 7.50
N ALA A 269 -31.09 -0.30 8.11
CA ALA A 269 -31.56 -1.52 7.47
C ALA A 269 -32.81 -1.29 6.60
N SER A 270 -33.46 -0.12 6.67
CA SER A 270 -34.81 0.10 6.14
C SER A 270 -34.90 1.05 4.93
N ALA A 271 -33.97 1.99 4.72
CA ALA A 271 -34.05 2.95 3.61
C ALA A 271 -32.84 2.97 2.65
N MET A 272 -31.65 2.46 3.02
CA MET A 272 -30.47 2.44 2.14
C MET A 272 -29.59 1.19 2.39
N ASN A 273 -29.86 0.11 1.65
CA ASN A 273 -28.92 -0.95 1.24
C ASN A 273 -27.89 -1.56 2.23
N CYS A 274 -27.94 -1.34 3.55
CA CYS A 274 -27.11 -2.05 4.54
C CYS A 274 -27.64 -3.47 4.82
N THR A 275 -28.08 -4.16 3.78
CA THR A 275 -28.64 -5.51 3.84
C THR A 275 -27.66 -6.54 3.34
N GLU A 276 -26.61 -6.14 2.61
CA GLU A 276 -25.68 -7.07 1.98
C GLU A 276 -24.20 -6.75 2.27
N GLY A 277 -23.38 -7.78 2.47
CA GLY A 277 -21.92 -7.66 2.63
C GLY A 277 -21.45 -7.07 3.96
N VAL A 278 -20.38 -6.28 3.91
CA VAL A 278 -19.73 -5.66 5.07
C VAL A 278 -19.65 -4.16 4.87
N TRP A 279 -20.08 -3.42 5.88
CA TRP A 279 -20.13 -1.95 5.87
C TRP A 279 -19.26 -1.37 6.98
N MET A 280 -18.63 -0.24 6.70
CA MET A 280 -17.74 0.48 7.60
C MET A 280 -18.30 1.88 7.88
N SER A 281 -18.18 2.34 9.13
CA SER A 281 -18.42 3.73 9.52
C SER A 281 -17.42 4.13 10.60
N LEU A 282 -17.10 5.42 10.72
CA LEU A 282 -16.07 5.95 11.61
C LEU A 282 -16.67 6.88 12.66
N VAL A 283 -16.06 6.94 13.83
CA VAL A 283 -16.35 7.94 14.86
C VAL A 283 -15.02 8.45 15.43
N ASN A 284 -14.77 9.73 15.24
CA ASN A 284 -13.53 10.38 15.69
C ASN A 284 -13.72 10.96 17.11
N THR A 285 -12.86 10.57 18.04
CA THR A 285 -12.78 11.15 19.39
C THR A 285 -11.41 11.79 19.60
N LYS A 286 -11.17 12.40 20.77
CA LYS A 286 -9.88 13.03 21.08
C LYS A 286 -8.71 12.04 20.97
N GLU A 287 -8.86 10.85 21.56
CA GLU A 287 -7.80 9.84 21.65
C GLU A 287 -7.84 8.76 20.55
N TYR A 288 -9.03 8.40 20.07
CA TYR A 288 -9.22 7.25 19.18
C TYR A 288 -10.02 7.62 17.94
N ILE A 289 -9.79 6.88 16.85
CA ILE A 289 -10.81 6.67 15.83
C ILE A 289 -11.44 5.31 16.11
N TYR A 290 -12.73 5.32 16.38
CA TYR A 290 -13.50 4.10 16.44
C TYR A 290 -13.99 3.71 15.06
N VAL A 291 -13.73 2.47 14.66
CA VAL A 291 -14.22 1.89 13.41
C VAL A 291 -15.34 0.92 13.75
N ALA A 292 -16.51 1.16 13.16
CA ALA A 292 -17.68 0.33 13.32
C ALA A 292 -17.87 -0.53 12.07
N PHE A 293 -17.89 -1.85 12.23
CA PHE A 293 -18.24 -2.78 11.16
C PHE A 293 -19.64 -3.34 11.34
N TYR A 294 -20.45 -3.25 10.29
CA TYR A 294 -21.73 -3.94 10.21
C TYR A 294 -21.62 -5.08 9.22
N PHE A 295 -21.84 -6.31 9.71
CA PHE A 295 -21.85 -7.52 8.90
C PHE A 295 -23.29 -7.94 8.60
N GLU A 296 -23.57 -8.30 7.34
CA GLU A 296 -24.85 -8.87 6.94
C GLU A 296 -25.15 -10.18 7.70
N SER A 297 -26.44 -10.42 7.91
CA SER A 297 -26.99 -11.50 8.73
C SER A 297 -26.61 -12.91 8.29
N LEU A 298 -26.14 -13.73 9.24
CA LEU A 298 -25.94 -15.17 8.99
C LEU A 298 -27.29 -15.90 8.84
N LYS A 299 -27.27 -17.06 8.18
CA LYS A 299 -28.39 -17.94 7.86
C LYS A 299 -29.50 -17.31 7.04
N SER A 300 -29.17 -16.37 6.17
CA SER A 300 -30.13 -15.91 5.15
C SER A 300 -30.33 -17.02 4.12
N TYR A 301 -31.55 -17.20 3.60
CA TYR A 301 -31.87 -18.20 2.56
C TYR A 301 -31.03 -18.08 1.28
N LYS A 302 -30.27 -16.99 1.12
CA LYS A 302 -29.49 -16.67 -0.07
C LYS A 302 -28.00 -16.98 0.06
N ARG A 303 -27.51 -17.42 1.23
CA ARG A 303 -26.07 -17.55 1.51
C ARG A 303 -25.61 -18.99 1.67
N THR A 304 -24.39 -19.25 1.24
CA THR A 304 -23.75 -20.56 1.43
C THR A 304 -22.95 -20.61 2.74
N PRO A 305 -22.69 -21.82 3.28
CA PRO A 305 -21.77 -22.01 4.41
C PRO A 305 -20.39 -21.34 4.23
N GLN A 306 -19.86 -21.34 3.01
CA GLN A 306 -18.55 -20.77 2.70
C GLN A 306 -18.56 -19.24 2.72
N GLU A 307 -19.65 -18.61 2.27
CA GLU A 307 -19.80 -17.15 2.37
C GLU A 307 -19.88 -16.69 3.83
N GLU A 308 -20.57 -17.46 4.68
CA GLU A 308 -20.61 -17.21 6.13
C GLU A 308 -19.23 -17.35 6.78
N LEU A 309 -18.49 -18.37 6.39
CA LEU A 309 -17.11 -18.61 6.83
C LEU A 309 -16.21 -17.40 6.54
N PHE A 310 -16.26 -16.84 5.32
CA PHE A 310 -15.49 -15.65 4.97
C PHE A 310 -15.83 -14.43 5.83
N LEU A 311 -17.11 -14.22 6.15
CA LEU A 311 -17.54 -13.11 7.01
C LEU A 311 -17.04 -13.30 8.44
N ILE A 312 -17.11 -14.51 8.98
CA ILE A 312 -16.64 -14.84 10.34
C ILE A 312 -15.12 -14.65 10.42
N LEU A 313 -14.37 -15.13 9.43
CA LEU A 313 -12.92 -14.98 9.36
C LEU A 313 -12.53 -13.50 9.29
N PHE A 314 -13.14 -12.74 8.36
CA PHE A 314 -12.84 -11.32 8.23
C PHE A 314 -13.14 -10.57 9.53
N ASN A 315 -14.32 -10.80 10.13
CA ASN A 315 -14.73 -10.16 11.37
C ASN A 315 -13.75 -10.43 12.53
N THR A 316 -13.32 -11.68 12.65
CA THR A 316 -12.38 -12.12 13.69
C THR A 316 -11.00 -11.48 13.51
N LEU A 317 -10.52 -11.40 12.27
CA LEU A 317 -9.21 -10.82 11.96
C LEU A 317 -9.15 -9.32 12.22
N VAL A 318 -10.22 -8.57 11.96
CA VAL A 318 -10.20 -7.10 12.07
C VAL A 318 -10.66 -6.55 13.42
N SER A 319 -11.61 -7.19 14.10
CA SER A 319 -12.27 -6.56 15.26
C SER A 319 -11.45 -6.58 16.55
N ASN A 320 -11.68 -5.62 17.45
CA ASN A 320 -11.30 -5.71 18.87
C ASN A 320 -12.42 -6.38 19.67
N LEU A 321 -13.67 -5.99 19.39
CA LEU A 321 -14.86 -6.48 20.07
C LEU A 321 -15.93 -6.86 19.06
N ILE A 322 -16.38 -8.11 19.09
CA ILE A 322 -17.44 -8.63 18.22
C ILE A 322 -18.72 -8.73 19.01
N LEU A 323 -19.76 -8.03 18.58
CA LEU A 323 -21.10 -8.12 19.13
C LEU A 323 -21.90 -9.13 18.30
N PHE A 324 -21.91 -10.39 18.75
CA PHE A 324 -22.61 -11.47 18.08
C PHE A 324 -24.02 -11.64 18.65
N LYS A 325 -25.05 -11.32 17.87
CA LYS A 325 -26.43 -11.24 18.34
C LYS A 325 -27.25 -12.49 17.98
N VAL A 326 -27.90 -13.06 18.98
CA VAL A 326 -28.71 -14.28 18.88
C VAL A 326 -30.14 -14.00 19.38
N GLU A 327 -31.14 -14.57 18.72
CA GLU A 327 -32.54 -14.47 19.15
C GLU A 327 -32.86 -15.41 20.32
N ASN A 328 -33.73 -14.95 21.23
CA ASN A 328 -34.17 -15.72 22.40
C ASN A 328 -35.53 -16.39 22.10
N GLN A 329 -35.53 -17.44 21.28
CA GLN A 329 -36.76 -18.17 20.97
C GLN A 329 -37.00 -19.28 22.00
N SER A 330 -38.03 -19.14 22.83
CA SER A 330 -38.37 -20.10 23.90
C SER A 330 -39.12 -21.36 23.44
N TYR A 331 -39.32 -21.58 22.12
CA TYR A 331 -40.16 -22.68 21.60
C TYR A 331 -39.49 -23.63 20.61
N VAL A 332 -38.26 -23.35 20.14
CA VAL A 332 -37.50 -24.28 19.30
C VAL A 332 -36.15 -24.52 19.97
N LYS A 333 -35.98 -25.72 20.55
CA LYS A 333 -34.66 -26.23 20.89
C LYS A 333 -33.85 -26.29 19.58
N ILE A 334 -32.65 -25.71 19.59
CA ILE A 334 -31.56 -25.82 18.59
C ILE A 334 -31.54 -24.73 17.51
N ASP A 335 -30.75 -23.68 17.75
CA ASP A 335 -30.02 -22.97 16.68
C ASP A 335 -28.66 -22.37 17.11
N SER A 336 -28.35 -22.38 18.41
CA SER A 336 -27.05 -21.93 18.94
C SER A 336 -25.89 -22.87 18.59
N LEU A 337 -26.13 -24.19 18.54
CA LEU A 337 -25.11 -25.19 18.20
C LEU A 337 -24.69 -25.09 16.74
N SER A 338 -25.65 -24.98 15.82
CA SER A 338 -25.37 -24.81 14.39
C SER A 338 -24.62 -23.50 14.11
N MET A 339 -24.89 -22.41 14.85
CA MET A 339 -24.07 -21.19 14.77
C MET A 339 -22.66 -21.37 15.31
N MET A 340 -22.49 -22.05 16.45
CA MET A 340 -21.16 -22.35 17.00
C MET A 340 -20.36 -23.21 16.02
N GLN A 341 -21.01 -24.14 15.31
CA GLN A 341 -20.37 -24.92 14.26
C GLN A 341 -19.82 -24.04 13.14
N ARG A 342 -20.50 -22.94 12.77
CA ARG A 342 -19.96 -21.99 11.78
C ARG A 342 -18.67 -21.32 12.22
N PHE A 343 -18.49 -21.06 13.52
CA PHE A 343 -17.21 -20.58 14.04
C PHE A 343 -16.16 -21.69 14.00
N GLN A 344 -16.55 -22.94 14.30
CA GLN A 344 -15.67 -24.09 14.23
C GLN A 344 -15.12 -24.34 12.83
N ASP A 345 -15.92 -24.13 11.77
CA ASP A 345 -15.50 -24.20 10.36
C ASP A 345 -14.30 -23.28 10.06
N GLY A 346 -14.21 -22.15 10.77
CA GLY A 346 -13.13 -21.17 10.63
C GLY A 346 -11.79 -21.61 11.19
N VAL A 347 -11.76 -22.57 12.11
CA VAL A 347 -10.55 -22.91 12.87
C VAL A 347 -9.45 -23.46 11.98
N VAL A 348 -9.80 -24.27 10.99
CA VAL A 348 -8.86 -24.92 10.07
C VAL A 348 -8.09 -23.91 9.22
N LEU A 349 -8.68 -22.74 8.96
CA LEU A 349 -8.10 -21.67 8.16
C LEU A 349 -7.43 -20.60 9.03
N PHE A 350 -7.71 -20.58 10.34
CA PHE A 350 -7.19 -19.57 11.25
C PHE A 350 -5.75 -19.91 11.70
N GLU A 351 -4.92 -18.88 11.82
CA GLU A 351 -3.51 -19.02 12.14
C GLU A 351 -3.28 -18.80 13.64
N SER A 352 -2.94 -19.85 14.38
CA SER A 352 -2.79 -19.82 15.84
C SER A 352 -1.61 -18.97 16.33
N ASP A 353 -0.59 -18.75 15.50
CA ASP A 353 0.67 -18.07 15.86
C ASP A 353 0.72 -16.58 15.48
N SER A 354 -0.40 -15.99 15.07
CA SER A 354 -0.41 -14.58 14.68
C SER A 354 -0.17 -13.65 15.89
N LYS A 355 0.74 -12.68 15.71
CA LYS A 355 0.92 -11.52 16.61
C LYS A 355 -0.31 -10.60 16.66
N ILE A 356 -1.33 -10.89 15.85
CA ILE A 356 -2.58 -10.15 15.77
C ILE A 356 -3.33 -10.33 17.10
N SER A 357 -3.65 -9.21 17.75
CA SER A 357 -4.52 -9.22 18.93
C SER A 357 -5.89 -9.78 18.53
N GLN A 358 -6.24 -10.91 19.16
CA GLN A 358 -7.49 -11.61 18.88
C GLN A 358 -8.68 -10.88 19.51
N ALA A 359 -9.78 -10.87 18.77
CA ALA A 359 -11.00 -10.20 19.17
C ALA A 359 -11.61 -10.82 20.43
N ASN A 360 -12.33 -10.02 21.23
CA ASN A 360 -13.24 -10.54 22.24
C ASN A 360 -14.62 -10.77 21.61
N LEU A 361 -15.13 -12.00 21.69
CA LEU A 361 -16.47 -12.36 21.20
C LEU A 361 -17.52 -12.18 22.31
N CYS A 362 -18.38 -11.18 22.16
CA CYS A 362 -19.54 -10.96 23.02
C CYS A 362 -20.81 -11.51 22.38
N ILE A 363 -21.27 -12.66 22.86
CA ILE A 363 -22.55 -13.26 22.48
C ILE A 363 -23.68 -12.57 23.24
N ILE A 364 -24.51 -11.83 22.52
CA ILE A 364 -25.63 -11.04 23.04
C ILE A 364 -26.93 -11.75 22.75
N ILE A 365 -27.62 -12.16 23.81
CA ILE A 365 -28.90 -12.89 23.73
C ILE A 365 -30.01 -11.85 23.87
N LYS A 366 -30.78 -11.64 22.81
CA LYS A 366 -31.77 -10.57 22.73
C LYS A 366 -32.96 -10.82 23.67
N ASP A 367 -33.57 -9.76 24.20
CA ASP A 367 -34.88 -9.81 24.87
C ASP A 367 -35.02 -10.87 25.98
N VAL A 368 -34.06 -10.91 26.90
CA VAL A 368 -34.06 -11.84 28.04
C VAL A 368 -34.73 -11.21 29.27
N PRO A 369 -35.88 -11.74 29.73
CA PRO A 369 -36.53 -11.28 30.95
C PRO A 369 -35.62 -11.47 32.16
N LYS A 370 -35.70 -10.56 33.15
CA LYS A 370 -34.86 -10.60 34.37
C LYS A 370 -34.89 -11.97 35.06
N THR A 371 -36.05 -12.62 35.10
CA THR A 371 -36.27 -13.93 35.74
C THR A 371 -35.59 -15.11 35.03
N LYS A 372 -35.24 -14.99 33.75
CA LYS A 372 -34.65 -16.09 32.95
C LYS A 372 -33.15 -15.95 32.70
N ARG A 373 -32.53 -14.83 33.10
CA ARG A 373 -31.14 -14.49 32.75
C ARG A 373 -30.12 -15.56 33.13
N GLU A 374 -30.18 -16.04 34.37
CA GLU A 374 -29.22 -17.03 34.89
C GLU A 374 -29.36 -18.38 34.17
N TYR A 375 -30.60 -18.84 34.00
CA TYR A 375 -30.88 -20.07 33.27
C TYR A 375 -30.36 -20.01 31.83
N THR A 376 -30.67 -18.93 31.10
CA THR A 376 -30.25 -18.76 29.70
C THR A 376 -28.73 -18.74 29.56
N ILE A 377 -28.01 -18.06 30.46
CA ILE A 377 -26.54 -18.07 30.45
C ILE A 377 -26.01 -19.48 30.72
N LYS A 378 -26.56 -20.17 31.73
CA LYS A 378 -26.10 -21.51 32.12
C LYS A 378 -26.29 -22.52 30.98
N GLU A 379 -27.43 -22.47 30.29
CA GLU A 379 -27.71 -23.32 29.15
C GLU A 379 -26.72 -23.08 28.00
N LEU A 380 -26.50 -21.82 27.63
CA LEU A 380 -25.57 -21.47 26.55
C LEU A 380 -24.13 -21.90 26.88
N LYS A 381 -23.67 -21.63 28.11
CA LYS A 381 -22.34 -22.04 28.56
C LYS A 381 -22.18 -23.55 28.55
N SER A 382 -23.20 -24.31 28.95
CA SER A 382 -23.17 -25.78 28.89
C SER A 382 -22.97 -26.31 27.47
N LYS A 383 -23.65 -25.71 26.48
CA LYS A 383 -23.51 -26.08 25.06
C LYS A 383 -22.12 -25.73 24.52
N ILE A 384 -21.59 -24.57 24.89
CA ILE A 384 -20.22 -24.18 24.54
C ILE A 384 -19.21 -25.18 25.13
N SER A 385 -19.37 -25.54 26.41
CA SER A 385 -18.48 -26.49 27.07
C SER A 385 -18.50 -27.87 26.42
N GLN A 386 -19.67 -28.32 25.96
CA GLN A 386 -19.79 -29.57 25.21
C GLN A 386 -18.95 -29.53 23.92
N LEU A 387 -19.15 -28.51 23.07
CA LEU A 387 -18.39 -28.36 21.82
C LEU A 387 -16.88 -28.24 22.06
N VAL A 388 -16.47 -27.49 23.09
CA VAL A 388 -15.05 -27.37 23.46
C VAL A 388 -14.47 -28.72 23.90
N SER A 389 -15.25 -29.56 24.60
CA SER A 389 -14.81 -30.88 25.00
C SER A 389 -14.69 -31.87 23.84
N GLU A 390 -15.57 -31.76 22.85
CA GLU A 390 -15.59 -32.61 21.65
C GLU A 390 -14.45 -32.25 20.68
N GLU A 391 -14.19 -30.97 20.45
CA GLU A 391 -13.15 -30.47 19.54
C GLU A 391 -11.74 -30.39 20.17
N GLY A 392 -11.64 -30.49 21.50
CA GLY A 392 -10.35 -30.49 22.20
C GLY A 392 -9.57 -29.17 22.04
N GLU A 393 -8.27 -29.25 21.75
CA GLU A 393 -7.41 -28.06 21.56
C GLU A 393 -7.72 -27.28 20.27
N ASP A 394 -8.38 -27.92 19.30
CA ASP A 394 -8.72 -27.35 18.01
C ASP A 394 -10.11 -26.67 18.02
N ASN A 395 -10.59 -26.21 19.17
CA ASN A 395 -11.87 -25.49 19.28
C ASN A 395 -11.73 -23.98 18.94
N PHE A 396 -12.81 -23.36 18.44
CA PHE A 396 -12.82 -21.95 18.03
C PHE A 396 -12.55 -20.95 19.16
N ILE A 397 -12.89 -21.28 20.41
CA ILE A 397 -12.66 -20.39 21.55
C ILE A 397 -11.17 -20.24 21.84
N SER A 398 -10.45 -21.37 21.87
CA SER A 398 -9.02 -21.39 22.10
C SER A 398 -8.24 -20.83 20.90
N LYS A 399 -8.58 -21.26 19.67
CA LYS A 399 -7.80 -20.93 18.47
C LYS A 399 -8.08 -19.53 17.92
N MET A 400 -9.36 -19.12 17.84
CA MET A 400 -9.74 -17.84 17.21
C MET A 400 -9.84 -16.69 18.21
N TYR A 401 -10.22 -16.97 19.46
CA TYR A 401 -10.54 -15.93 20.45
C TYR A 401 -9.66 -15.98 21.73
N LYS A 402 -8.68 -16.90 21.85
CA LYS A 402 -7.76 -17.04 23.00
C LYS A 402 -8.50 -17.06 24.34
N GLY A 403 -9.67 -17.72 24.39
CA GLY A 403 -10.51 -17.80 25.59
C GLY A 403 -11.36 -16.56 25.89
N LYS A 404 -11.29 -15.49 25.07
CA LYS A 404 -12.05 -14.24 25.26
C LYS A 404 -13.45 -14.36 24.65
N VAL A 405 -14.35 -15.05 25.36
CA VAL A 405 -15.76 -15.17 25.00
C VAL A 405 -16.65 -14.79 26.18
N ASP A 406 -17.56 -13.84 25.94
CA ASP A 406 -18.52 -13.34 26.92
C ASP A 406 -19.95 -13.66 26.47
N CYS A 407 -20.82 -14.03 27.41
CA CYS A 407 -22.24 -14.23 27.15
C CYS A 407 -23.06 -13.21 27.94
N ILE A 408 -23.81 -12.34 27.25
CA ILE A 408 -24.53 -11.22 27.85
C ILE A 408 -26.03 -11.37 27.56
N PRO A 409 -26.88 -11.63 28.58
CA PRO A 409 -28.33 -11.61 28.41
C PRO A 409 -28.79 -10.16 28.32
N TRP A 410 -29.31 -9.79 27.16
CA TRP A 410 -29.72 -8.42 26.89
C TRP A 410 -31.13 -8.15 27.44
N PRO A 411 -31.39 -6.99 28.06
CA PRO A 411 -32.73 -6.63 28.52
C PRO A 411 -33.76 -6.56 27.37
N ILE A 412 -35.05 -6.60 27.73
CA ILE A 412 -36.17 -6.45 26.79
C ILE A 412 -36.08 -5.08 26.09
N PHE A 413 -36.28 -5.08 24.77
CA PHE A 413 -36.33 -3.87 23.95
C PHE A 413 -37.31 -2.81 24.46
N ASN A 414 -37.00 -1.53 24.23
CA ASN A 414 -37.76 -0.37 24.73
C ASN A 414 -37.93 -0.27 26.26
N ASN A 415 -37.09 -0.97 27.03
CA ASN A 415 -36.95 -0.78 28.47
C ASN A 415 -35.75 0.13 28.76
N ASP A 416 -35.82 0.97 29.80
CA ASP A 416 -34.69 1.84 30.21
C ASP A 416 -33.42 1.02 30.53
N ALA A 417 -33.60 -0.19 31.07
CA ALA A 417 -32.51 -1.13 31.32
C ALA A 417 -31.76 -1.53 30.05
N TRP A 418 -32.42 -1.55 28.88
CA TRP A 418 -31.79 -1.87 27.59
C TRP A 418 -30.69 -0.85 27.26
N PHE A 419 -31.00 0.44 27.38
CA PHE A 419 -30.03 1.51 27.10
C PHE A 419 -28.95 1.58 28.20
N LYS A 420 -29.33 1.39 29.46
CA LYS A 420 -28.35 1.31 30.57
C LYS A 420 -27.35 0.16 30.37
N ALA A 421 -27.74 -0.95 29.73
CA ALA A 421 -26.84 -2.07 29.45
C ALA A 421 -25.75 -1.74 28.42
N LEU A 422 -25.91 -0.70 27.57
CA LEU A 422 -24.86 -0.27 26.64
C LEU A 422 -23.58 0.14 27.38
N SER A 423 -23.70 0.70 28.59
CA SER A 423 -22.55 1.03 29.44
C SER A 423 -21.68 -0.18 29.80
N ILE A 424 -22.27 -1.39 29.85
CA ILE A 424 -21.53 -2.64 30.11
C ILE A 424 -20.63 -2.97 28.92
N VAL A 425 -21.16 -2.82 27.70
CA VAL A 425 -20.44 -3.06 26.45
C VAL A 425 -19.39 -1.98 26.23
N ASN A 426 -19.72 -0.71 26.49
CA ASN A 426 -18.75 0.38 26.37
C ASN A 426 -17.55 0.17 27.32
N LYS A 427 -17.79 -0.17 28.60
CA LYS A 427 -16.70 -0.52 29.53
C LYS A 427 -15.84 -1.69 29.06
N LYS A 428 -16.42 -2.65 28.34
CA LYS A 428 -15.66 -3.77 27.74
C LYS A 428 -14.82 -3.29 26.55
N LEU A 429 -15.34 -2.39 25.73
CA LEU A 429 -14.63 -1.78 24.59
C LEU A 429 -13.48 -0.88 25.06
N GLU A 430 -13.68 -0.09 26.12
CA GLU A 430 -12.65 0.73 26.75
C GLU A 430 -11.48 -0.10 27.25
N LYS A 431 -11.77 -1.26 27.87
CA LYS A 431 -10.76 -2.21 28.37
C LYS A 431 -10.05 -3.01 27.27
N GLN A 432 -10.54 -3.01 26.03
CA GLN A 432 -9.82 -3.69 24.96
C GLN A 432 -8.50 -2.97 24.69
N GLU A 433 -7.44 -3.77 24.58
CA GLU A 433 -6.14 -3.31 24.11
C GLU A 433 -6.28 -2.70 22.71
N VAL A 434 -5.44 -1.71 22.44
CA VAL A 434 -5.37 -1.05 21.15
C VAL A 434 -4.80 -2.05 20.15
N LYS A 435 -5.56 -2.32 19.08
CA LYS A 435 -5.14 -3.28 18.05
C LYS A 435 -4.21 -2.64 17.03
N TYR A 436 -4.40 -1.35 16.76
CA TYR A 436 -3.54 -0.56 15.89
C TYR A 436 -3.20 0.77 16.56
N GLU A 437 -1.91 0.99 16.80
CA GLU A 437 -1.40 2.21 17.43
C GLU A 437 -1.55 3.45 16.56
N ASN A 438 -1.72 3.28 15.25
CA ASN A 438 -1.89 4.37 14.31
C ASN A 438 -2.87 3.98 13.18
N ALA A 439 -3.55 4.98 12.62
CA ALA A 439 -4.59 4.82 11.60
C ALA A 439 -4.03 4.36 10.25
N ILE A 440 -2.78 4.72 9.93
CA ILE A 440 -2.11 4.37 8.67
C ILE A 440 -1.85 2.86 8.60
N THR A 441 -1.35 2.27 9.67
CA THR A 441 -1.13 0.82 9.81
C THR A 441 -2.45 0.06 9.77
N PHE A 442 -3.51 0.57 10.40
CA PHE A 442 -4.84 -0.04 10.27
C PHE A 442 -5.28 -0.11 8.80
N LEU A 443 -5.22 1.02 8.09
CA LEU A 443 -5.61 1.12 6.68
C LEU A 443 -4.81 0.15 5.80
N GLN A 444 -3.51 0.00 6.02
CA GLN A 444 -2.68 -0.95 5.29
C GLN A 444 -3.10 -2.39 5.62
N ASN A 445 -3.19 -2.75 6.90
CA ASN A 445 -3.42 -4.13 7.33
C ASN A 445 -4.80 -4.64 6.88
N ILE A 446 -5.86 -3.83 6.97
CA ILE A 446 -7.19 -4.27 6.56
C ILE A 446 -7.25 -4.56 5.06
N LYS A 447 -6.58 -3.75 4.21
CA LYS A 447 -6.52 -4.01 2.77
C LYS A 447 -5.78 -5.30 2.45
N VAL A 448 -4.67 -5.57 3.15
CA VAL A 448 -3.92 -6.84 2.99
C VAL A 448 -4.76 -8.03 3.43
N ILE A 449 -5.46 -7.95 4.56
CA ILE A 449 -6.39 -9.00 5.02
C ILE A 449 -7.46 -9.27 3.95
N MET A 450 -8.09 -8.22 3.42
CA MET A 450 -9.11 -8.35 2.38
C MET A 450 -8.56 -8.94 1.08
N ALA A 451 -7.34 -8.56 0.67
CA ALA A 451 -6.67 -9.11 -0.51
C ALA A 451 -6.35 -10.60 -0.33
N LYS A 452 -5.83 -11.00 0.84
CA LYS A 452 -5.56 -12.41 1.17
C LYS A 452 -6.83 -13.25 1.17
N LEU A 453 -7.93 -12.75 1.74
CA LEU A 453 -9.23 -13.43 1.69
C LEU A 453 -9.76 -13.59 0.25
N LYS A 454 -9.59 -12.57 -0.60
CA LYS A 454 -9.97 -12.63 -2.02
C LYS A 454 -9.28 -13.79 -2.76
N ILE A 455 -7.99 -14.00 -2.50
CA ILE A 455 -7.17 -15.00 -3.20
C ILE A 455 -7.03 -16.32 -2.42
N CYS A 456 -7.70 -16.46 -1.28
CA CYS A 456 -7.56 -17.61 -0.36
C CYS A 456 -6.10 -17.88 0.06
N ASP A 457 -5.35 -16.81 0.35
CA ASP A 457 -4.02 -16.91 0.93
C ASP A 457 -4.11 -17.00 2.46
N TRP A 458 -3.85 -18.21 2.97
CA TRP A 458 -3.87 -18.53 4.40
C TRP A 458 -2.49 -18.49 5.07
N GLY A 459 -1.44 -18.03 4.36
CA GLY A 459 -0.11 -17.84 4.92
C GLY A 459 -0.02 -16.63 5.85
N SER A 460 1.16 -16.41 6.44
CA SER A 460 1.40 -15.35 7.42
C SER A 460 1.02 -13.95 6.94
N LEU A 461 0.25 -13.22 7.75
CA LEU A 461 -0.04 -11.80 7.51
C LEU A 461 1.23 -10.94 7.61
N ASP A 462 2.08 -11.19 8.61
CA ASP A 462 3.31 -10.45 8.83
C ASP A 462 4.25 -10.57 7.62
N GLU A 463 4.39 -11.78 7.08
CA GLU A 463 5.20 -12.01 5.88
C GLU A 463 4.63 -11.28 4.66
N SER A 464 3.30 -11.28 4.52
CA SER A 464 2.63 -10.55 3.42
C SER A 464 2.84 -9.03 3.52
N LEU A 465 2.77 -8.48 4.74
CA LEU A 465 3.05 -7.07 5.00
C LEU A 465 4.50 -6.70 4.71
N ILE A 466 5.46 -7.54 5.11
CA ILE A 466 6.89 -7.39 4.77
C ILE A 466 7.05 -7.37 3.24
N GLN A 467 6.48 -8.34 2.53
CA GLN A 467 6.61 -8.44 1.07
C GLN A 467 6.02 -7.24 0.35
N ILE A 468 4.83 -6.77 0.73
CA ILE A 468 4.21 -5.57 0.15
C ILE A 468 5.06 -4.33 0.43
N ARG A 469 5.55 -4.16 1.66
CA ARG A 469 6.43 -3.05 2.03
C ARG A 469 7.68 -3.04 1.16
N ILE A 470 8.36 -4.17 1.03
CA ILE A 470 9.59 -4.33 0.25
C ILE A 470 9.35 -4.14 -1.25
N ALA A 471 8.25 -4.68 -1.80
CA ALA A 471 7.88 -4.48 -3.20
C ALA A 471 7.57 -3.00 -3.50
N ARG A 472 6.86 -2.32 -2.59
CA ARG A 472 6.60 -0.88 -2.69
C ARG A 472 7.89 -0.07 -2.66
N LEU A 473 8.78 -0.30 -1.68
CA LEU A 473 10.08 0.38 -1.61
C LEU A 473 10.90 0.13 -2.88
N GLY A 474 10.92 -1.09 -3.39
CA GLY A 474 11.63 -1.44 -4.63
C GLY A 474 11.14 -0.68 -5.87
N ARG A 475 9.85 -0.39 -5.98
CA ARG A 475 9.29 0.43 -7.08
C ARG A 475 9.55 1.92 -6.91
N LEU A 476 9.54 2.41 -5.68
CA LEU A 476 9.81 3.83 -5.39
C LEU A 476 11.31 4.14 -5.48
N LEU A 477 12.17 3.15 -5.29
CA LEU A 477 13.62 3.31 -5.22
C LEU A 477 14.24 4.02 -6.44
N PRO A 478 13.90 3.69 -7.70
CA PRO A 478 14.43 4.43 -8.85
C PRO A 478 14.12 5.93 -8.79
N ILE A 479 12.89 6.31 -8.45
CA ILE A 479 12.48 7.72 -8.34
C ILE A 479 13.17 8.38 -7.13
N ALA A 480 13.29 7.66 -6.01
CA ALA A 480 13.97 8.15 -4.82
C ALA A 480 15.46 8.44 -5.09
N ILE A 481 16.15 7.57 -5.81
CA ILE A 481 17.55 7.76 -6.20
C ILE A 481 17.68 8.90 -7.21
N SER A 482 16.79 8.95 -8.22
CA SER A 482 16.88 9.92 -9.31
C SER A 482 16.49 11.34 -8.89
N TYR A 483 15.45 11.50 -8.08
CA TYR A 483 14.86 12.81 -7.72
C TYR A 483 14.76 13.12 -6.23
N GLY A 484 15.03 12.18 -5.31
CA GLY A 484 14.87 12.44 -3.87
C GLY A 484 13.41 12.57 -3.46
N LEU A 485 12.53 11.89 -4.21
CA LEU A 485 11.07 11.95 -4.12
C LEU A 485 10.48 10.54 -4.23
N GLU A 486 9.26 10.33 -3.75
CA GLU A 486 8.49 9.10 -4.03
C GLU A 486 7.71 9.18 -5.35
N GLN A 487 7.41 10.39 -5.83
CA GLN A 487 6.62 10.61 -7.05
C GLN A 487 6.96 11.96 -7.67
N LYS A 488 7.18 11.97 -8.99
CA LYS A 488 7.45 13.15 -9.82
C LYS A 488 6.31 13.32 -10.84
N ASP A 489 5.11 13.63 -10.36
CA ASP A 489 3.93 13.94 -11.18
C ASP A 489 3.45 15.38 -10.91
N SER A 490 2.22 15.73 -11.28
CA SER A 490 1.60 17.05 -11.04
C SER A 490 1.58 17.49 -9.57
N VAL A 491 1.69 16.55 -8.63
CA VAL A 491 1.93 16.81 -7.20
C VAL A 491 3.15 16.00 -6.78
N SER A 492 4.29 16.67 -6.58
CA SER A 492 5.51 16.04 -6.09
C SER A 492 5.29 15.48 -4.68
N LYS A 493 5.74 14.25 -4.44
CA LYS A 493 5.68 13.63 -3.11
C LYS A 493 7.08 13.45 -2.55
N GLN A 494 7.33 14.05 -1.39
CA GLN A 494 8.56 13.88 -0.64
C GLN A 494 8.74 12.41 -0.20
N LEU A 495 9.96 12.05 0.16
CA LEU A 495 10.25 10.80 0.87
C LEU A 495 9.51 10.80 2.21
N LEU A 496 8.75 9.75 2.51
CA LEU A 496 7.96 9.67 3.75
C LEU A 496 8.38 8.45 4.59
N ASP A 497 8.26 8.58 5.91
CA ASP A 497 8.09 7.42 6.79
C ASP A 497 6.66 6.91 6.62
N HIS A 498 6.49 5.70 6.11
CA HIS A 498 5.18 5.14 5.79
C HIS A 498 4.42 4.57 7.00
N ASP A 499 5.04 4.52 8.18
CA ASP A 499 4.35 4.18 9.42
C ASP A 499 3.76 5.42 10.09
N THR A 500 4.42 6.57 9.97
CA THR A 500 3.99 7.83 10.63
C THR A 500 3.41 8.86 9.68
N GLY A 501 3.65 8.73 8.37
CA GLY A 501 3.26 9.70 7.35
C GLY A 501 4.10 10.98 7.35
N LYS A 502 5.18 11.06 8.14
CA LYS A 502 6.03 12.25 8.23
C LYS A 502 7.08 12.28 7.12
N PRO A 503 7.45 13.47 6.61
CA PRO A 503 8.51 13.59 5.62
C PRO A 503 9.88 13.24 6.21
N ILE A 504 10.71 12.59 5.39
CA ILE A 504 12.13 12.40 5.67
C ILE A 504 12.81 13.76 5.52
N GLU A 505 13.41 14.18 6.62
CA GLU A 505 14.14 15.44 6.76
C GLU A 505 15.06 15.72 5.58
N ASP A 506 14.97 16.96 5.08
CA ASP A 506 15.85 17.53 4.07
C ASP A 506 16.42 18.83 4.65
N PRO A 507 17.52 18.76 5.41
CA PRO A 507 18.04 19.92 6.13
C PRO A 507 18.58 20.97 5.15
N THR A 508 18.37 22.25 5.46
CA THR A 508 19.04 23.36 4.75
C THR A 508 20.54 23.31 5.04
N VAL A 509 21.36 23.45 4.00
CA VAL A 509 22.83 23.38 4.07
C VAL A 509 23.41 24.66 3.48
N ASN A 510 24.50 25.19 4.05
CA ASN A 510 25.23 26.32 3.47
C ASN A 510 26.49 25.86 2.74
N LEU A 511 26.86 26.58 1.69
CA LEU A 511 28.04 26.30 0.87
C LEU A 511 29.37 26.38 1.66
N THR A 512 29.40 27.21 2.70
CA THR A 512 30.52 27.32 3.64
C THR A 512 30.79 26.04 4.43
N ASP A 513 29.83 25.12 4.51
CA ASP A 513 30.01 23.82 5.16
C ASP A 513 30.79 22.82 4.28
N ILE A 514 30.99 23.15 2.99
CA ILE A 514 31.58 22.27 1.97
C ILE A 514 32.90 22.82 1.43
N LEU A 515 32.96 24.12 1.18
CA LEU A 515 34.08 24.80 0.54
C LEU A 515 34.60 25.94 1.42
N ASP A 516 35.92 26.01 1.55
CA ASP A 516 36.62 27.14 2.17
C ASP A 516 36.61 28.35 1.22
N ASP A 517 36.58 29.58 1.77
CA ASP A 517 36.65 30.86 1.04
C ASP A 517 35.47 31.18 0.09
N VAL A 518 34.25 30.74 0.43
CA VAL A 518 33.02 31.04 -0.35
C VAL A 518 32.01 31.84 0.48
N GLU A 519 31.17 32.65 -0.17
CA GLU A 519 30.08 33.35 0.52
C GLU A 519 29.02 32.37 1.07
N SER A 520 28.37 32.75 2.17
CA SER A 520 27.29 31.95 2.78
C SER A 520 26.07 31.94 1.88
N ILE A 521 25.94 30.89 1.07
CA ILE A 521 24.83 30.66 0.15
C ILE A 521 24.11 29.39 0.57
N GLU A 522 22.79 29.47 0.74
CA GLU A 522 21.96 28.28 0.96
C GLU A 522 21.93 27.43 -0.30
N LEU A 523 22.26 26.15 -0.16
CA LEU A 523 22.21 25.18 -1.25
C LEU A 523 20.78 24.80 -1.61
N LEU A 524 20.61 24.39 -2.87
CA LEU A 524 19.40 23.77 -3.38
C LEU A 524 18.93 22.62 -2.46
N PRO A 525 17.61 22.48 -2.20
CA PRO A 525 17.07 21.30 -1.54
C PRO A 525 17.45 20.02 -2.29
N ASP A 526 17.65 18.91 -1.58
CA ASP A 526 17.94 17.62 -2.23
C ASP A 526 16.75 17.17 -3.08
N ALA A 527 15.53 17.43 -2.60
CA ALA A 527 14.32 17.10 -3.33
C ALA A 527 14.27 17.78 -4.71
N ASN A 528 13.93 16.98 -5.73
CA ASN A 528 13.73 17.38 -7.12
C ASN A 528 15.01 17.65 -7.94
N ILE A 529 16.21 17.47 -7.39
CA ILE A 529 17.46 17.46 -8.19
C ILE A 529 17.53 16.15 -8.98
N HIS A 530 17.67 16.24 -10.31
CA HIS A 530 17.80 15.09 -11.21
C HIS A 530 19.23 14.55 -11.20
N LEU A 531 19.44 13.38 -10.59
CA LEU A 531 20.78 12.80 -10.41
C LEU A 531 20.99 11.47 -11.15
N TYR A 532 19.96 10.86 -11.72
CA TYR A 532 20.12 9.57 -12.38
C TYR A 532 19.06 9.38 -13.48
N ASP A 533 19.54 9.10 -14.70
CA ASP A 533 18.75 8.62 -15.82
C ASP A 533 19.63 7.66 -16.63
N GLU A 534 19.08 6.52 -17.02
CA GLU A 534 19.83 5.51 -17.79
C GLU A 534 19.93 5.87 -19.28
N ASN A 535 19.10 6.79 -19.76
CA ASN A 535 19.02 7.18 -21.18
C ASN A 535 19.66 8.54 -21.48
N GLU A 536 19.99 9.33 -20.45
CA GLU A 536 20.53 10.68 -20.60
C GLU A 536 22.06 10.66 -20.54
N SER A 537 22.70 11.46 -21.39
CA SER A 537 24.16 11.60 -21.34
C SER A 537 24.59 12.36 -20.09
N PHE A 538 25.74 12.03 -19.51
CA PHE A 538 26.24 12.73 -18.33
C PHE A 538 26.39 14.25 -18.54
N ALA A 539 26.72 14.67 -19.77
CA ALA A 539 26.88 16.08 -20.11
C ALA A 539 25.57 16.89 -19.97
N GLN A 540 24.43 16.27 -20.30
CA GLN A 540 23.09 16.85 -20.14
C GLN A 540 22.64 16.74 -18.69
N LEU A 541 22.81 15.57 -18.07
CA LEU A 541 22.41 15.35 -16.67
C LEU A 541 23.13 16.30 -15.69
N SER A 542 24.39 16.65 -15.96
CA SER A 542 25.18 17.57 -15.13
C SER A 542 25.04 19.05 -15.49
N GLU A 543 24.29 19.40 -16.55
CA GLU A 543 24.15 20.77 -17.05
C GLU A 543 23.64 21.74 -15.99
N ASP A 544 22.46 21.47 -15.42
CA ASP A 544 21.84 22.34 -14.41
C ASP A 544 22.75 22.56 -13.18
N LEU A 545 23.44 21.51 -12.72
CA LEU A 545 24.34 21.59 -11.56
C LEU A 545 25.65 22.30 -11.89
N ARG A 546 26.17 22.14 -13.12
CA ARG A 546 27.35 22.85 -13.60
C ARG A 546 27.05 24.34 -13.72
N ASP A 547 25.96 24.69 -14.38
CA ASP A 547 25.57 26.07 -14.60
C ASP A 547 25.29 26.76 -13.26
N HIS A 548 24.58 26.10 -12.34
CA HIS A 548 24.39 26.60 -10.98
C HIS A 548 25.72 26.84 -10.25
N PHE A 549 26.67 25.89 -10.31
CA PHE A 549 27.98 26.05 -9.67
C PHE A 549 28.79 27.21 -10.27
N GLU A 550 28.79 27.35 -11.61
CA GLU A 550 29.55 28.41 -12.28
C GLU A 550 28.94 29.81 -12.04
N GLU A 551 27.61 29.91 -11.92
CA GLU A 551 26.91 31.16 -11.66
C GLU A 551 26.98 31.60 -10.19
N THR A 552 26.81 30.66 -9.25
CA THR A 552 26.63 30.98 -7.83
C THR A 552 27.85 30.75 -6.97
N VAL A 553 28.73 29.83 -7.35
CA VAL A 553 29.89 29.41 -6.53
C VAL A 553 31.18 29.97 -7.13
N GLN A 554 31.62 29.41 -8.26
CA GLN A 554 32.90 29.75 -8.88
C GLN A 554 32.84 29.57 -10.40
N SER A 555 32.92 30.69 -11.13
CA SER A 555 33.04 30.66 -12.59
C SER A 555 34.40 30.10 -13.03
N ARG A 556 34.37 29.08 -13.89
CA ARG A 556 35.58 28.47 -14.45
C ARG A 556 36.36 29.42 -15.34
N GLU A 557 35.67 30.34 -16.04
CA GLU A 557 36.30 31.25 -17.00
C GLU A 557 37.23 32.29 -16.35
N VAL A 558 37.01 32.58 -15.07
CA VAL A 558 37.73 33.64 -14.31
C VAL A 558 38.86 33.06 -13.46
N MET A 559 38.80 31.77 -13.14
CA MET A 559 39.76 31.09 -12.28
C MET A 559 41.06 30.75 -13.00
N SER A 560 42.17 31.31 -12.53
CA SER A 560 43.51 31.02 -13.07
C SER A 560 44.05 29.64 -12.69
N ASP A 561 43.56 29.08 -11.57
CA ASP A 561 43.95 27.76 -11.08
C ASP A 561 42.88 26.72 -11.38
N GLU A 562 43.09 25.99 -12.49
CA GLU A 562 42.19 24.93 -12.95
C GLU A 562 42.14 23.73 -11.98
N ASN A 563 43.23 23.43 -11.26
CA ASN A 563 43.23 22.34 -10.30
C ASN A 563 42.33 22.66 -9.11
N LYS A 564 42.44 23.88 -8.58
CA LYS A 564 41.58 24.34 -7.48
C LYS A 564 40.11 24.40 -7.88
N TRP A 565 39.80 24.90 -9.08
CA TRP A 565 38.41 24.92 -9.58
C TRP A 565 37.84 23.50 -9.69
N PHE A 566 38.59 22.58 -10.30
CA PHE A 566 38.17 21.19 -10.46
C PHE A 566 37.96 20.49 -9.10
N GLU A 567 38.86 20.69 -8.14
CA GLU A 567 38.72 20.14 -6.79
C GLU A 567 37.47 20.66 -6.08
N ASN A 568 37.17 21.95 -6.21
CA ASN A 568 35.97 22.54 -5.62
C ASN A 568 34.69 22.03 -6.29
N TYR A 569 34.66 21.93 -7.61
CA TYR A 569 33.52 21.36 -8.33
C TYR A 569 33.30 19.88 -7.99
N ALA A 570 34.38 19.09 -7.89
CA ALA A 570 34.31 17.70 -7.45
C ALA A 570 33.78 17.56 -6.02
N LYS A 571 34.23 18.41 -5.07
CA LYS A 571 33.72 18.45 -3.70
C LYS A 571 32.23 18.79 -3.66
N PHE A 572 31.79 19.77 -4.46
CA PHE A 572 30.39 20.17 -4.58
C PHE A 572 29.50 19.02 -5.08
N LEU A 573 29.87 18.36 -6.18
CA LEU A 573 29.11 17.22 -6.70
C LEU A 573 29.07 16.05 -5.73
N ASN A 574 30.22 15.69 -5.14
CA ASN A 574 30.31 14.62 -4.15
C ASN A 574 29.37 14.89 -2.96
N TYR A 575 29.30 16.13 -2.49
CA TYR A 575 28.40 16.49 -1.40
C TYR A 575 26.91 16.30 -1.75
N ILE A 576 26.49 16.77 -2.94
CA ILE A 576 25.09 16.61 -3.40
C ILE A 576 24.72 15.13 -3.49
N VAL A 577 25.62 14.31 -4.05
CA VAL A 577 25.41 12.88 -4.20
C VAL A 577 25.39 12.17 -2.85
N GLU A 578 26.32 12.46 -1.95
CA GLU A 578 26.33 11.89 -0.59
C GLU A 578 25.10 12.29 0.23
N ARG A 579 24.60 13.52 0.06
CA ARG A 579 23.34 13.96 0.66
C ARG A 579 22.17 13.10 0.19
N ARG A 580 22.05 12.88 -1.13
CA ARG A 580 21.03 11.98 -1.71
C ARG A 580 21.15 10.56 -1.17
N ILE A 581 22.35 10.00 -1.18
CA ILE A 581 22.65 8.64 -0.70
C ILE A 581 22.26 8.50 0.77
N SER A 582 22.69 9.43 1.62
CA SER A 582 22.37 9.44 3.05
C SER A 582 20.86 9.53 3.29
N ARG A 583 20.16 10.39 2.56
CA ARG A 583 18.72 10.57 2.70
C ARG A 583 17.92 9.35 2.22
N VAL A 584 18.31 8.74 1.11
CA VAL A 584 17.69 7.48 0.62
C VAL A 584 17.97 6.33 1.58
N ARG A 585 19.20 6.21 2.13
CA ARG A 585 19.52 5.23 3.19
C ARG A 585 18.66 5.44 4.43
N LYS A 586 18.50 6.69 4.90
CA LYS A 586 17.64 7.05 6.04
C LYS A 586 16.18 6.69 5.77
N TRP A 587 15.65 7.05 4.60
CA TRP A 587 14.30 6.70 4.16
C TRP A 587 14.08 5.18 4.14
N TYR A 588 15.01 4.43 3.56
CA TYR A 588 14.91 2.98 3.48
C TYR A 588 14.99 2.33 4.86
N ALA A 589 15.93 2.78 5.72
CA ALA A 589 16.11 2.29 7.08
C ALA A 589 14.87 2.53 7.94
N GLN A 590 14.27 3.72 7.87
CA GLN A 590 13.05 4.03 8.64
C GLN A 590 11.87 3.16 8.20
N ASN A 591 11.73 2.91 6.89
CA ASN A 591 10.66 2.08 6.36
C ASN A 591 10.89 0.56 6.50
N THR A 592 12.07 0.15 6.99
CA THR A 592 12.44 -1.26 7.23
C THR A 592 12.74 -1.59 8.70
N VAL A 593 12.75 -0.59 9.60
CA VAL A 593 13.17 -0.75 11.01
C VAL A 593 12.36 -1.77 11.82
N LYS A 594 11.06 -1.94 11.50
CA LYS A 594 10.16 -2.89 12.18
C LYS A 594 10.16 -4.28 11.54
N LEU A 595 10.84 -4.45 10.41
CA LEU A 595 10.89 -5.73 9.69
C LEU A 595 12.02 -6.61 10.27
N PRO A 596 11.89 -7.94 10.25
CA PRO A 596 12.95 -8.84 10.67
C PRO A 596 14.21 -8.65 9.78
N LEU A 597 15.35 -8.34 10.40
CA LEU A 597 16.62 -8.06 9.70
C LEU A 597 17.24 -9.31 9.07
N ASP A 598 16.86 -10.49 9.55
CA ASP A 598 17.23 -11.81 9.07
C ASP A 598 16.37 -12.30 7.88
N ASN A 599 15.30 -11.57 7.53
CA ASN A 599 14.46 -11.93 6.40
C ASN A 599 15.22 -11.77 5.07
N SER A 600 15.32 -12.85 4.29
CA SER A 600 16.05 -12.90 3.02
C SER A 600 15.58 -11.86 2.01
N ASN A 601 14.28 -11.55 1.93
CA ASN A 601 13.77 -10.53 1.02
C ASN A 601 14.22 -9.12 1.42
N VAL A 602 14.27 -8.84 2.73
CA VAL A 602 14.74 -7.55 3.25
C VAL A 602 16.23 -7.37 2.98
N ILE A 603 17.04 -8.41 3.24
CA ILE A 603 18.49 -8.41 2.97
C ILE A 603 18.76 -8.21 1.48
N ASN A 604 18.14 -9.02 0.63
CA ASN A 604 18.32 -8.95 -0.82
C ASN A 604 17.96 -7.56 -1.35
N ARG A 605 16.84 -6.98 -0.89
CA ARG A 605 16.40 -5.68 -1.38
C ARG A 605 17.23 -4.51 -0.84
N LYS A 606 17.76 -4.62 0.37
CA LYS A 606 18.75 -3.66 0.90
C LYS A 606 20.03 -3.69 0.06
N ASN A 607 20.49 -4.88 -0.33
CA ASN A 607 21.66 -5.02 -1.19
C ASN A 607 21.42 -4.45 -2.59
N ASP A 608 20.25 -4.71 -3.20
CA ASP A 608 19.85 -4.09 -4.48
C ASP A 608 19.90 -2.55 -4.40
N MET A 609 19.47 -1.98 -3.26
CA MET A 609 19.54 -0.54 -3.02
C MET A 609 20.98 -0.05 -2.95
N GLU A 610 21.83 -0.66 -2.12
CA GLU A 610 23.24 -0.26 -2.00
C GLU A 610 23.97 -0.33 -3.34
N GLN A 611 23.72 -1.37 -4.16
CA GLN A 611 24.30 -1.46 -5.51
C GLN A 611 23.88 -0.29 -6.41
N LYS A 612 22.61 0.14 -6.36
CA LYS A 612 22.15 1.30 -7.15
C LYS A 612 22.74 2.60 -6.63
N LEU A 613 22.94 2.74 -5.32
CA LEU A 613 23.61 3.90 -4.73
C LEU A 613 25.09 3.95 -5.12
N ASP A 614 25.78 2.81 -5.16
CA ASP A 614 27.15 2.74 -5.65
C ASP A 614 27.25 3.16 -7.13
N LYS A 615 26.29 2.76 -7.96
CA LYS A 615 26.21 3.20 -9.35
C LYS A 615 26.05 4.72 -9.46
N LEU A 616 25.23 5.31 -8.60
CA LEU A 616 25.08 6.76 -8.53
C LEU A 616 26.41 7.45 -8.20
N THR A 617 27.13 6.96 -7.18
CA THR A 617 28.46 7.49 -6.83
C THR A 617 29.43 7.41 -8.01
N LEU A 618 29.46 6.28 -8.72
CA LEU A 618 30.32 6.09 -9.89
C LEU A 618 29.94 7.02 -11.06
N LEU A 619 28.65 7.23 -11.31
CA LEU A 619 28.15 8.12 -12.36
C LEU A 619 28.63 9.57 -12.14
N TRP A 620 28.64 10.04 -10.90
CA TRP A 620 29.02 11.41 -10.56
C TRP A 620 30.49 11.59 -10.18
N THR A 621 31.29 10.52 -10.25
CA THR A 621 32.75 10.63 -10.14
C THR A 621 33.29 11.26 -11.42
N LEU A 622 34.00 12.39 -11.33
CA LEU A 622 34.55 13.09 -12.49
C LEU A 622 35.79 12.37 -13.07
N CYS A 623 35.98 12.47 -14.39
CA CYS A 623 37.12 11.88 -15.11
C CYS A 623 38.47 12.50 -14.70
N GLY A 624 38.59 13.83 -14.73
CA GLY A 624 39.79 14.55 -14.29
C GLY A 624 41.01 14.49 -15.21
N LEU A 625 40.97 13.69 -16.28
CA LEU A 625 42.04 13.61 -17.29
C LEU A 625 42.07 14.87 -18.18
N ILE A 626 43.20 15.14 -18.83
CA ILE A 626 43.34 16.32 -19.69
C ILE A 626 42.41 16.21 -20.92
N CYS A 627 41.66 17.28 -21.17
CA CYS A 627 40.77 17.40 -22.33
C CYS A 627 41.51 17.11 -23.65
N HIS A 628 40.79 16.54 -24.62
CA HIS A 628 41.29 16.30 -25.96
C HIS A 628 41.59 17.63 -26.69
N GLN A 629 40.71 18.62 -26.51
CA GLN A 629 40.75 19.87 -27.28
C GLN A 629 41.55 21.00 -26.61
N CYS A 630 41.65 21.02 -25.28
CA CYS A 630 42.39 22.03 -24.51
C CYS A 630 43.13 21.41 -23.31
N HIS A 631 43.70 22.24 -22.44
CA HIS A 631 44.48 21.77 -21.28
C HIS A 631 43.67 21.78 -19.97
N LEU A 632 42.35 21.98 -20.05
CA LEU A 632 41.46 21.89 -18.89
C LEU A 632 41.17 20.42 -18.53
N LYS A 633 40.74 20.18 -17.30
CA LYS A 633 40.33 18.84 -16.86
C LYS A 633 38.99 18.44 -17.45
N CYS A 634 38.88 17.17 -17.82
CA CYS A 634 37.64 16.56 -18.25
C CYS A 634 36.67 16.49 -17.08
N ILE A 635 35.45 16.99 -17.31
CA ILE A 635 34.37 16.98 -16.31
C ILE A 635 33.26 16.00 -16.67
N LYS A 636 33.46 15.12 -17.66
CA LYS A 636 32.55 14.00 -17.90
C LYS A 636 32.67 12.96 -16.77
N ASN A 637 31.70 12.05 -16.68
CA ASN A 637 31.73 10.93 -15.75
C ASN A 637 32.94 10.04 -15.99
N PHE A 638 33.44 9.46 -14.92
CA PHE A 638 34.60 8.60 -14.93
C PHE A 638 34.38 7.36 -15.82
N ASN A 639 35.43 6.95 -16.55
CA ASN A 639 35.42 5.80 -17.48
C ASN A 639 34.48 5.96 -18.70
N HIS A 640 34.16 7.19 -19.12
CA HIS A 640 33.49 7.39 -20.41
C HIS A 640 34.36 6.89 -21.59
N GLU A 641 33.73 6.40 -22.67
CA GLU A 641 34.42 5.87 -23.85
C GLU A 641 34.80 6.96 -24.87
N ASP A 642 34.11 8.10 -24.84
CA ASP A 642 34.34 9.22 -25.77
C ASP A 642 35.66 9.95 -25.51
N ASP A 643 36.00 10.88 -26.42
CA ASP A 643 37.07 11.85 -26.17
C ASP A 643 36.82 12.67 -24.89
N HIS A 644 37.93 12.90 -24.17
CA HIS A 644 37.98 13.71 -22.95
C HIS A 644 37.53 15.14 -23.24
N ASP A 645 36.47 15.58 -22.58
CA ASP A 645 35.86 16.89 -22.82
C ASP A 645 35.71 17.69 -21.52
N CYS A 646 36.13 18.96 -21.54
CA CYS A 646 35.93 19.88 -20.43
C CYS A 646 34.55 20.57 -20.47
N LEU A 647 33.73 20.33 -21.50
CA LEU A 647 32.40 20.92 -21.74
C LEU A 647 32.42 22.47 -21.74
N THR A 648 33.50 23.06 -22.28
CA THR A 648 33.61 24.52 -22.48
C THR A 648 33.84 24.82 -23.96
N ASN A 649 33.98 26.10 -24.32
CA ASN A 649 34.34 26.50 -25.68
C ASN A 649 35.83 26.25 -26.04
N HIS A 650 36.62 25.67 -25.14
CA HIS A 650 38.05 25.35 -25.28
C HIS A 650 39.00 26.54 -25.53
N LYS A 651 38.52 27.79 -25.43
CA LYS A 651 39.27 29.02 -25.73
C LYS A 651 39.66 29.77 -24.46
N CYS A 652 40.93 30.19 -24.38
CA CYS A 652 41.42 30.93 -23.23
C CYS A 652 40.74 32.31 -23.13
N ASN A 653 40.08 32.56 -21.99
CA ASN A 653 39.34 33.80 -21.74
C ASN A 653 40.15 34.91 -21.08
N PHE A 654 41.40 34.62 -20.66
CA PHE A 654 42.27 35.59 -20.01
C PHE A 654 42.72 36.70 -20.95
N SER A 655 42.96 37.88 -20.36
CA SER A 655 43.47 39.05 -21.09
C SER A 655 44.95 38.90 -21.44
N CYS A 656 45.37 39.50 -22.56
CA CYS A 656 46.77 39.56 -22.95
C CYS A 656 47.64 40.17 -21.84
N HIS A 657 48.73 39.49 -21.46
CA HIS A 657 49.67 39.97 -20.44
C HIS A 657 50.49 41.19 -20.90
N PHE A 658 50.57 41.45 -22.21
CA PHE A 658 51.31 42.59 -22.77
C PHE A 658 50.45 43.86 -22.79
N ILE A 659 50.00 44.29 -21.61
CA ILE A 659 49.05 45.39 -21.43
C ILE A 659 49.61 46.71 -22.02
N GLU A 660 50.92 46.95 -21.87
CA GLU A 660 51.60 48.15 -22.37
C GLU A 660 51.60 48.26 -23.91
N ALA A 661 51.45 47.15 -24.62
CA ALA A 661 51.37 47.11 -26.07
C ALA A 661 49.95 47.41 -26.59
N HIS A 662 48.95 47.56 -25.72
CA HIS A 662 47.57 47.83 -26.07
C HIS A 662 47.14 49.26 -25.69
N ASN A 663 46.41 49.93 -26.58
CA ASN A 663 45.76 51.20 -26.24
C ASN A 663 44.71 50.97 -25.14
N LYS A 664 44.80 51.75 -24.05
CA LYS A 664 44.11 51.62 -22.73
C LYS A 664 42.59 51.34 -22.71
N LYS A 665 41.89 51.24 -23.84
CA LYS A 665 40.42 51.03 -23.88
C LYS A 665 39.97 49.60 -24.20
N LEU A 666 40.79 48.73 -24.80
CA LEU A 666 40.41 47.34 -25.12
C LEU A 666 41.62 46.40 -25.11
N ILE A 667 41.87 45.73 -23.98
CA ILE A 667 42.83 44.61 -23.92
C ILE A 667 42.16 43.39 -24.58
N GLN A 668 42.84 42.75 -25.52
CA GLN A 668 42.29 41.61 -26.25
C GLN A 668 42.42 40.31 -25.44
N LYS A 669 41.49 39.37 -25.65
CA LYS A 669 41.55 38.00 -25.12
C LYS A 669 42.71 37.21 -25.73
N CYS A 670 43.15 36.19 -25.00
CA CYS A 670 44.17 35.26 -25.42
C CYS A 670 43.76 34.49 -26.70
N ASN A 671 44.73 34.19 -27.55
CA ASN A 671 44.54 33.42 -28.80
C ASN A 671 44.77 31.90 -28.61
N TYR A 672 45.19 31.46 -27.43
CA TYR A 672 45.52 30.07 -27.15
C TYR A 672 44.33 29.27 -26.59
N LYS A 673 44.52 27.95 -26.55
CA LYS A 673 43.59 27.01 -25.91
C LYS A 673 43.52 27.24 -24.40
N SER A 674 42.38 26.98 -23.77
CA SER A 674 42.23 27.11 -22.31
C SER A 674 43.20 26.21 -21.54
N GLY A 675 43.66 26.68 -20.37
CA GLY A 675 44.59 25.97 -19.48
C GLY A 675 46.04 25.91 -19.96
N HIS A 676 46.40 26.66 -21.01
CA HIS A 676 47.76 26.63 -21.55
C HIS A 676 48.80 27.18 -20.55
N GLU A 677 50.01 26.62 -20.59
CA GLU A 677 51.15 27.11 -19.80
C GLU A 677 51.67 28.45 -20.36
N GLY A 678 52.25 29.27 -19.47
CA GLY A 678 52.95 30.50 -19.82
C GLY A 678 52.05 31.74 -20.00
N LYS A 679 52.55 32.75 -20.72
CA LYS A 679 51.91 34.09 -20.79
C LYS A 679 50.77 34.13 -21.82
N HIS A 680 49.58 34.55 -21.41
CA HIS A 680 48.45 34.88 -22.31
C HIS A 680 48.76 35.99 -23.33
N MET A 681 48.43 35.76 -24.61
CA MET A 681 48.74 36.67 -25.72
C MET A 681 47.61 36.81 -26.74
N CYS A 682 47.44 38.01 -27.30
CA CYS A 682 46.42 38.26 -28.32
C CYS A 682 46.91 37.98 -29.76
N LYS A 683 45.95 37.84 -30.70
CA LYS A 683 46.23 37.64 -32.14
C LYS A 683 46.63 38.92 -32.90
N ARG A 684 46.19 40.10 -32.42
CA ARG A 684 46.27 41.36 -33.18
C ARG A 684 47.64 42.03 -33.18
N ILE A 685 48.47 41.80 -32.17
CA ILE A 685 49.80 42.39 -32.04
C ILE A 685 50.83 41.27 -32.05
N LYS A 686 51.87 41.38 -32.88
CA LYS A 686 52.96 40.40 -32.89
C LYS A 686 53.87 40.64 -31.69
N HIS A 687 53.64 39.89 -30.61
CA HIS A 687 54.47 39.92 -29.40
C HIS A 687 55.70 39.00 -29.49
N LEU A 688 55.59 37.89 -30.23
CA LEU A 688 56.60 36.83 -30.36
C LEU A 688 56.75 36.40 -31.84
N CYS A 689 57.73 35.53 -32.11
CA CYS A 689 58.10 35.05 -33.44
C CYS A 689 56.91 34.61 -34.32
N ASN A 690 55.93 33.90 -33.75
CA ASN A 690 54.70 33.44 -34.44
C ASN A 690 54.87 32.47 -35.61
N GLU A 691 56.09 32.03 -35.94
CA GLU A 691 56.30 30.92 -36.88
C GLU A 691 55.74 29.59 -36.31
N PRO A 692 55.34 28.63 -37.16
CA PRO A 692 54.83 27.33 -36.72
C PRO A 692 55.81 26.63 -35.78
N CYS A 693 55.29 26.00 -34.72
CA CYS A 693 56.12 25.16 -33.86
C CYS A 693 56.65 23.95 -34.65
N ASN A 694 57.91 23.57 -34.44
CA ASN A 694 58.49 22.36 -35.04
C ASN A 694 57.72 21.08 -34.65
N LEU A 695 56.99 21.11 -33.54
CA LEU A 695 56.19 20.01 -33.01
C LEU A 695 54.68 20.28 -33.12
N ILE A 696 54.24 21.04 -34.14
CA ILE A 696 52.85 21.48 -34.33
C ILE A 696 51.83 20.34 -34.34
N ASP A 697 52.21 19.16 -34.83
CA ASP A 697 51.35 17.99 -34.97
C ASP A 697 51.24 17.15 -33.70
N LYS A 698 52.01 17.46 -32.65
CA LYS A 698 51.97 16.73 -31.37
C LYS A 698 50.98 17.34 -30.38
N ARG A 699 50.30 16.48 -29.62
CA ARG A 699 49.41 16.86 -28.50
C ARG A 699 50.20 17.65 -27.46
N ASN A 700 49.51 18.61 -26.84
CA ASN A 700 50.06 19.64 -25.96
C ASN A 700 50.83 20.79 -26.66
N CYS A 701 50.90 20.83 -28.00
CA CYS A 701 51.50 21.96 -28.72
C CYS A 701 50.60 23.21 -28.77
N GLN A 702 51.15 24.40 -28.49
CA GLN A 702 50.46 25.70 -28.63
C GLN A 702 50.49 26.27 -30.07
N LYS A 703 50.90 25.46 -31.05
CA LYS A 703 50.91 25.71 -32.50
C LYS A 703 51.92 26.75 -33.01
N VAL A 704 52.23 27.79 -32.26
CA VAL A 704 53.15 28.87 -32.70
C VAL A 704 54.34 29.04 -31.75
N CYS A 705 55.45 29.56 -32.30
CA CYS A 705 56.69 29.78 -31.58
C CYS A 705 56.57 30.90 -30.53
N SER A 706 57.13 30.64 -29.35
CA SER A 706 57.10 31.55 -28.20
C SER A 706 58.43 32.25 -27.92
N LYS A 707 59.38 32.16 -28.84
CA LYS A 707 60.65 32.90 -28.76
C LYS A 707 60.46 34.35 -29.24
N GLU A 708 61.39 35.23 -28.88
CA GLU A 708 61.39 36.63 -29.32
C GLU A 708 61.41 36.73 -30.86
N ILE A 709 60.81 37.81 -31.39
CA ILE A 709 60.83 38.07 -32.84
C ILE A 709 62.28 38.22 -33.31
N GLY A 710 62.69 37.39 -34.28
CA GLY A 710 64.03 37.43 -34.85
C GLY A 710 65.09 36.61 -34.11
N HIS A 711 64.70 35.61 -33.30
CA HIS A 711 65.65 34.69 -32.67
C HIS A 711 66.52 33.94 -33.72
N PRO A 712 67.84 33.82 -33.49
CA PRO A 712 68.80 33.33 -34.48
C PRO A 712 68.87 31.80 -34.64
N ASP A 713 68.23 31.05 -33.76
CA ASP A 713 68.47 29.62 -33.52
C ASP A 713 67.69 28.68 -34.44
N GLY A 714 66.78 29.18 -35.28
CA GLY A 714 66.05 28.41 -36.30
C GLY A 714 65.09 27.34 -35.77
N GLU A 715 65.16 27.00 -34.48
CA GLU A 715 64.26 26.08 -33.80
C GLU A 715 63.05 26.83 -33.24
N HIS A 716 61.91 26.64 -33.88
CA HIS A 716 60.66 27.25 -33.48
C HIS A 716 59.94 26.38 -32.45
N LEU A 717 60.09 26.71 -31.16
CA LEU A 717 59.43 26.00 -30.06
C LEU A 717 58.31 26.85 -29.44
N CYS A 718 57.22 26.21 -29.02
CA CYS A 718 56.10 26.84 -28.32
C CYS A 718 56.31 26.84 -26.80
N GLN A 719 55.43 27.48 -26.01
CA GLN A 719 55.59 27.56 -24.54
C GLN A 719 55.28 26.25 -23.81
N SER A 720 54.88 25.19 -24.53
CA SER A 720 54.59 23.91 -23.92
C SER A 720 55.87 23.26 -23.40
N THR A 721 55.88 22.88 -22.12
CA THR A 721 57.03 22.21 -21.50
C THR A 721 57.21 20.76 -21.96
N ARG A 722 56.16 20.11 -22.52
CA ARG A 722 56.18 18.71 -22.96
C ARG A 722 55.26 18.48 -24.15
N HIS A 723 55.73 17.79 -25.19
CA HIS A 723 54.90 17.30 -26.30
C HIS A 723 54.73 15.78 -26.18
N TYR A 724 53.51 15.26 -26.29
CA TYR A 724 53.24 13.84 -26.05
C TYR A 724 53.47 12.97 -27.30
N CYS A 725 53.85 11.70 -27.12
CA CYS A 725 54.10 10.79 -28.26
C CYS A 725 52.84 10.30 -28.99
N GLU A 726 51.67 10.29 -28.32
CA GLU A 726 50.32 9.96 -28.86
C GLU A 726 50.03 8.49 -29.22
N GLU A 727 50.96 7.58 -28.98
CA GLU A 727 50.69 6.14 -29.13
C GLU A 727 49.64 5.65 -28.12
N ASN A 728 48.94 4.57 -28.47
CA ASN A 728 47.93 3.96 -27.59
C ASN A 728 48.59 3.46 -26.30
N CYS A 729 47.89 3.57 -25.16
CA CYS A 729 48.34 2.98 -23.91
C CYS A 729 48.59 1.49 -24.11
N SER A 730 49.70 0.98 -23.56
CA SER A 730 50.08 -0.43 -23.71
C SER A 730 49.13 -1.39 -22.97
N LEU A 731 48.23 -0.90 -22.10
CA LEU A 731 47.33 -1.75 -21.32
C LEU A 731 46.32 -2.47 -22.24
N SER A 732 46.49 -3.78 -22.31
CA SER A 732 45.64 -4.71 -23.05
C SER A 732 45.53 -6.02 -22.26
N THR A 733 44.32 -6.48 -21.95
CA THR A 733 44.12 -7.74 -21.20
C THR A 733 42.78 -8.40 -21.51
N ARG A 734 42.64 -9.70 -21.20
CA ARG A 734 41.36 -10.42 -21.25
C ARG A 734 40.61 -10.29 -19.94
N THR A 735 39.38 -9.83 -20.03
CA THR A 735 38.46 -9.71 -18.89
C THR A 735 37.31 -10.70 -19.04
N VAL A 736 36.49 -10.83 -18.00
CA VAL A 736 35.25 -11.64 -18.03
C VAL A 736 34.27 -11.14 -19.11
N ASN A 737 34.37 -9.86 -19.49
CA ASN A 737 33.53 -9.21 -20.50
C ASN A 737 34.18 -9.17 -21.90
N GLY A 738 35.33 -9.83 -22.09
CA GLY A 738 36.06 -9.86 -23.37
C GLY A 738 37.43 -9.16 -23.32
N ASP A 739 38.03 -8.97 -24.50
CA ASP A 739 39.32 -8.28 -24.64
C ASP A 739 39.14 -6.77 -24.32
N TYR A 740 39.93 -6.27 -23.35
CA TYR A 740 39.94 -4.87 -22.94
C TYR A 740 41.21 -4.18 -23.42
N HIS A 741 41.04 -3.05 -24.09
CA HIS A 741 42.12 -2.13 -24.47
C HIS A 741 41.88 -0.78 -23.79
N CYS A 742 42.91 -0.21 -23.17
CA CYS A 742 42.79 1.13 -22.61
C CYS A 742 42.63 2.16 -23.74
N PRO A 743 41.55 2.97 -23.75
CA PRO A 743 41.30 3.93 -24.83
C PRO A 743 42.22 5.16 -24.75
N ASN A 744 42.98 5.31 -23.67
CA ASN A 744 43.79 6.50 -23.43
C ASN A 744 45.10 6.49 -24.24
N LYS A 745 45.62 7.70 -24.48
CA LYS A 745 46.89 7.94 -25.18
C LYS A 745 48.06 8.12 -24.21
N CYS A 746 49.27 7.81 -24.68
CA CYS A 746 50.49 7.98 -23.91
C CYS A 746 50.81 9.45 -23.62
N ILE A 747 51.24 9.75 -22.39
CA ILE A 747 51.63 11.09 -21.93
C ILE A 747 53.15 11.28 -21.79
N LYS A 748 53.95 10.29 -22.21
CA LYS A 748 55.42 10.43 -22.20
C LYS A 748 55.88 11.41 -23.29
N PRO A 749 56.97 12.18 -23.05
CA PRO A 749 57.54 13.08 -24.04
C PRO A 749 57.86 12.36 -25.34
N CYS A 750 57.54 12.96 -26.49
CA CYS A 750 57.85 12.37 -27.79
C CYS A 750 59.35 12.35 -28.10
N GLU A 751 60.12 13.18 -27.40
CA GLU A 751 61.58 13.29 -27.52
C GLU A 751 62.30 12.13 -26.81
N GLU A 752 61.64 11.45 -25.87
CA GLU A 752 62.19 10.31 -25.13
C GLU A 752 61.71 8.98 -25.75
N PRO A 753 62.59 8.14 -26.31
CA PRO A 753 62.19 6.83 -26.82
C PRO A 753 61.74 5.90 -25.68
N HIS A 754 60.60 5.21 -25.86
CA HIS A 754 60.06 4.29 -24.86
C HIS A 754 59.19 3.19 -25.51
N ASP A 755 59.35 1.95 -25.03
CA ASP A 755 58.62 0.78 -25.54
C ASP A 755 57.29 0.51 -24.81
N SER A 756 57.13 1.09 -23.61
CA SER A 756 55.89 1.01 -22.82
C SER A 756 55.22 2.37 -22.75
N HIS A 757 54.05 2.45 -23.38
CA HIS A 757 53.21 3.63 -23.50
C HIS A 757 52.30 3.73 -22.28
N ARG A 758 52.51 4.76 -21.46
CA ARG A 758 51.79 5.01 -20.21
C ARG A 758 50.85 6.18 -20.37
N CYS A 759 49.57 5.95 -20.14
CA CYS A 759 48.59 7.03 -20.04
C CYS A 759 48.63 7.70 -18.66
N GLU A 760 47.87 8.77 -18.50
CA GLU A 760 47.77 9.55 -17.26
C GLU A 760 47.08 8.80 -16.10
N SER A 761 46.39 7.69 -16.39
CA SER A 761 45.74 6.87 -15.36
C SER A 761 46.76 6.06 -14.55
N GLU A 762 46.72 6.19 -13.23
CA GLU A 762 47.60 5.44 -12.32
C GLU A 762 46.98 4.15 -11.79
N THR A 763 45.64 4.08 -11.74
CA THR A 763 44.89 2.94 -11.22
C THR A 763 44.37 2.04 -12.33
N CYS A 764 44.04 0.79 -11.98
CA CYS A 764 43.46 -0.14 -12.94
C CYS A 764 42.04 0.31 -13.37
N PRO A 765 41.78 0.50 -14.68
CA PRO A 765 40.49 0.97 -15.18
C PRO A 765 39.42 -0.14 -15.30
N ILE A 766 39.81 -1.41 -15.07
CA ILE A 766 39.00 -2.60 -15.34
C ILE A 766 38.00 -2.85 -14.20
N GLN A 767 36.78 -3.23 -14.58
CA GLN A 767 35.69 -3.55 -13.64
C GLN A 767 35.93 -4.88 -12.91
N CYS A 768 35.27 -5.01 -11.76
CA CYS A 768 35.32 -6.20 -10.94
C CYS A 768 34.89 -7.46 -11.71
N SER A 769 35.59 -8.58 -11.54
CA SER A 769 35.26 -9.87 -12.17
C SER A 769 33.93 -10.47 -11.68
N ILE A 770 33.35 -9.96 -10.58
CA ILE A 770 32.07 -10.45 -10.06
C ILE A 770 30.91 -9.95 -10.94
N PRO A 771 30.03 -10.84 -11.44
CA PRO A 771 28.88 -10.44 -12.24
C PRO A 771 28.04 -9.36 -11.55
N ASN A 772 27.60 -8.38 -12.32
CA ASN A 772 26.82 -7.21 -11.87
C ASN A 772 27.56 -6.21 -10.95
N CYS A 773 28.86 -6.40 -10.67
CA CYS A 773 29.66 -5.41 -9.95
C CYS A 773 30.28 -4.39 -10.92
N GLN A 774 29.93 -3.12 -10.77
CA GLN A 774 30.45 -2.03 -11.59
C GLN A 774 31.67 -1.30 -10.97
N ARG A 775 32.11 -1.73 -9.78
CA ARG A 775 33.28 -1.16 -9.11
C ARG A 775 34.57 -1.56 -9.84
N LYS A 776 35.61 -0.73 -9.76
CA LYS A 776 36.93 -1.04 -10.35
C LYS A 776 37.71 -2.03 -9.51
N CYS A 777 38.72 -2.63 -10.15
CA CYS A 777 39.79 -3.31 -9.45
C CYS A 777 40.43 -2.38 -8.41
N GLN A 778 40.68 -2.90 -7.21
CA GLN A 778 41.33 -2.18 -6.11
C GLN A 778 42.82 -1.87 -6.37
N SER A 779 43.39 -2.36 -7.47
CA SER A 779 44.82 -2.22 -7.76
C SER A 779 45.17 -0.77 -8.11
N ASN A 780 46.15 -0.24 -7.38
CA ASN A 780 46.78 1.07 -7.65
C ASN A 780 47.86 0.99 -8.73
N ASP A 781 47.99 -0.15 -9.41
CA ASP A 781 48.88 -0.32 -10.55
C ASP A 781 48.05 -0.52 -11.82
N HIS A 782 48.05 0.49 -12.69
CA HIS A 782 47.40 0.48 -14.01
C HIS A 782 47.79 -0.74 -14.86
N PHE A 783 49.02 -1.25 -14.71
CA PHE A 783 49.59 -2.33 -15.51
C PHE A 783 49.69 -3.66 -14.73
N HIS A 784 48.95 -3.85 -13.64
CA HIS A 784 49.04 -5.09 -12.85
C HIS A 784 48.63 -6.36 -13.61
N SER A 785 47.90 -6.21 -14.72
CA SER A 785 47.52 -7.30 -15.65
C SER A 785 48.41 -7.38 -16.90
N TYR A 786 49.43 -6.53 -17.02
CA TYR A 786 50.28 -6.38 -18.21
C TYR A 786 51.36 -7.46 -18.37
N SER A 787 51.46 -8.42 -17.44
CA SER A 787 52.38 -9.56 -17.55
C SER A 787 51.65 -10.73 -18.22
N GLY A 788 51.93 -10.92 -19.51
CA GLY A 788 51.27 -11.91 -20.35
C GLY A 788 51.18 -13.32 -19.73
N PHE A 789 50.05 -13.98 -19.99
CA PHE A 789 49.75 -15.41 -19.80
C PHE A 789 48.95 -15.87 -18.57
N LEU A 790 48.51 -15.00 -17.67
CA LEU A 790 47.53 -15.38 -16.64
C LEU A 790 46.29 -14.50 -16.73
N GLN A 791 45.11 -15.13 -16.76
CA GLN A 791 43.84 -14.45 -16.54
C GLN A 791 43.86 -13.92 -15.10
N VAL A 792 44.15 -12.63 -14.94
CA VAL A 792 44.21 -11.99 -13.63
C VAL A 792 42.79 -11.58 -13.25
N ASP A 793 42.29 -12.08 -12.13
CA ASP A 793 41.00 -11.66 -11.61
C ASP A 793 41.09 -10.22 -11.08
N HIS A 794 40.19 -9.37 -11.56
CA HIS A 794 40.10 -7.98 -11.15
C HIS A 794 39.10 -7.88 -10.01
N PHE A 795 39.54 -7.87 -8.76
CA PHE A 795 38.63 -7.73 -7.61
C PHE A 795 38.59 -6.29 -7.08
N CYS A 796 37.40 -5.82 -6.71
CA CYS A 796 37.22 -4.49 -6.12
C CYS A 796 37.51 -4.43 -4.61
N GLY A 797 37.97 -5.53 -4.00
CA GLY A 797 38.30 -5.59 -2.57
C GLY A 797 37.13 -5.64 -1.61
N ASN A 798 35.89 -5.74 -2.11
CA ASN A 798 34.68 -5.73 -1.29
C ASN A 798 33.96 -7.09 -1.31
N GLU A 799 33.12 -7.30 -0.30
CA GLU A 799 32.18 -8.43 -0.26
C GLU A 799 31.07 -8.28 -1.30
N HIS A 800 30.59 -9.39 -1.85
CA HIS A 800 29.48 -9.42 -2.81
C HIS A 800 28.37 -10.37 -2.37
N GLN A 801 27.13 -10.13 -2.79
CA GLN A 801 26.03 -11.06 -2.51
C GLN A 801 26.11 -12.28 -3.44
N CYS A 802 25.87 -13.47 -2.91
CA CYS A 802 25.69 -14.66 -3.73
C CYS A 802 24.34 -14.60 -4.47
N HIS A 803 24.34 -14.86 -5.78
CA HIS A 803 23.14 -14.84 -6.62
C HIS A 803 22.58 -16.23 -6.93
N GLU A 804 23.23 -17.29 -6.43
CA GLU A 804 22.81 -18.68 -6.62
C GLU A 804 21.55 -18.98 -5.81
N LEU A 805 20.79 -19.99 -6.24
CA LEU A 805 19.58 -20.44 -5.56
C LEU A 805 19.92 -21.42 -4.43
N CYS A 806 19.00 -21.54 -3.46
CA CYS A 806 19.13 -22.50 -2.36
C CYS A 806 19.23 -23.94 -2.88
N GLU A 807 20.17 -24.69 -2.31
CA GLU A 807 20.47 -26.10 -2.61
C GLU A 807 19.88 -27.10 -1.60
N ASP A 808 19.19 -26.62 -0.56
CA ASP A 808 18.59 -27.50 0.44
C ASP A 808 17.34 -28.23 -0.12
N ASP A 809 16.99 -29.39 0.44
CA ASP A 809 15.81 -30.15 0.02
C ASP A 809 14.49 -29.52 0.51
N GLY A 810 13.39 -29.76 -0.21
CA GLY A 810 12.08 -29.21 0.11
C GLY A 810 11.80 -27.82 -0.47
N VAL A 811 10.63 -27.27 -0.16
CA VAL A 811 10.17 -25.99 -0.71
C VAL A 811 10.61 -24.84 0.20
N CYS A 812 11.41 -23.90 -0.33
CA CYS A 812 11.86 -22.72 0.44
C CYS A 812 10.68 -21.82 0.80
N LYS A 813 9.80 -21.58 -0.17
CA LYS A 813 8.66 -20.68 -0.02
C LYS A 813 7.50 -21.11 -0.91
N VAL A 814 6.29 -20.98 -0.40
CA VAL A 814 5.06 -21.20 -1.16
C VAL A 814 4.49 -19.83 -1.53
N VAL A 815 4.24 -19.63 -2.82
CA VAL A 815 3.66 -18.39 -3.37
C VAL A 815 2.35 -18.68 -4.08
N ILE A 816 1.46 -17.68 -4.17
CA ILE A 816 0.15 -17.84 -4.82
C ILE A 816 0.11 -17.04 -6.12
N GLU A 817 -0.18 -17.69 -7.24
CA GLU A 817 -0.22 -17.01 -8.54
C GLU A 817 -1.58 -17.16 -9.24
N PRO A 818 -2.01 -16.14 -10.00
CA PRO A 818 -3.22 -16.22 -10.81
C PRO A 818 -3.03 -17.16 -12.01
N LYS A 819 -3.99 -18.05 -12.24
CA LYS A 819 -4.08 -18.96 -13.38
C LYS A 819 -5.42 -18.74 -14.09
N LYS A 820 -5.35 -18.30 -15.35
CA LYS A 820 -6.54 -18.16 -16.21
C LYS A 820 -7.15 -19.54 -16.51
N GLN A 821 -8.46 -19.67 -16.40
CA GLN A 821 -9.14 -20.90 -16.78
C GLN A 821 -9.35 -21.00 -18.31
N PRO A 822 -9.32 -22.21 -18.91
CA PRO A 822 -9.40 -22.38 -20.36
C PRO A 822 -10.75 -21.96 -20.99
N GLN A 823 -11.83 -21.90 -20.20
CA GLN A 823 -13.20 -21.73 -20.69
C GLN A 823 -13.94 -20.51 -20.09
N GLY A 824 -13.24 -19.52 -19.53
CA GLY A 824 -13.88 -18.32 -18.98
C GLY A 824 -12.93 -17.17 -18.67
N THR A 825 -13.50 -16.01 -18.34
CA THR A 825 -12.79 -14.80 -17.84
C THR A 825 -12.33 -14.90 -16.39
N LEU A 826 -12.69 -15.98 -15.68
CA LEU A 826 -12.42 -16.16 -14.26
C LEU A 826 -10.96 -16.55 -13.99
N ILE A 827 -10.34 -15.85 -13.03
CA ILE A 827 -8.97 -16.10 -12.57
C ILE A 827 -9.01 -16.99 -11.32
N LYS A 828 -8.33 -18.15 -11.38
CA LYS A 828 -8.14 -19.03 -10.22
C LYS A 828 -6.75 -18.82 -9.63
N TYR A 829 -6.63 -18.72 -8.31
CA TYR A 829 -5.33 -18.63 -7.64
C TYR A 829 -4.82 -20.01 -7.24
N VAL A 830 -3.55 -20.30 -7.52
CA VAL A 830 -2.89 -21.60 -7.24
C VAL A 830 -1.57 -21.40 -6.50
N GLN A 831 -1.18 -22.39 -5.70
CA GLN A 831 0.13 -22.36 -5.02
C GLN A 831 1.24 -22.90 -5.92
N LEU A 832 2.39 -22.23 -5.92
CA LEU A 832 3.63 -22.64 -6.56
C LEU A 832 4.77 -22.63 -5.53
N SER A 833 5.79 -23.45 -5.77
CA SER A 833 7.02 -23.49 -4.99
C SER A 833 8.05 -22.53 -5.58
N GLU A 834 8.65 -21.69 -4.74
CA GLU A 834 9.74 -20.79 -5.09
C GLU A 834 11.02 -21.21 -4.36
N ARG A 835 12.16 -21.20 -5.07
CA ARG A 835 13.51 -21.37 -4.48
C ARG A 835 14.09 -19.99 -4.21
N LEU A 836 14.49 -19.73 -2.96
CA LEU A 836 15.04 -18.43 -2.56
C LEU A 836 16.53 -18.33 -2.89
N ARG A 837 17.03 -17.10 -3.06
CA ARG A 837 18.46 -16.82 -3.28
C ARG A 837 19.27 -17.06 -2.01
N CYS A 838 20.53 -17.44 -2.20
CA CYS A 838 21.47 -17.64 -1.11
C CYS A 838 21.66 -16.35 -0.29
N SER A 839 21.63 -16.48 1.04
CA SER A 839 21.83 -15.36 1.97
C SER A 839 23.31 -15.06 2.26
N LYS A 840 24.22 -15.98 1.91
CA LYS A 840 25.65 -15.85 2.16
C LYS A 840 26.31 -14.83 1.22
N LYS A 841 27.37 -14.19 1.73
CA LYS A 841 28.22 -13.28 0.94
C LYS A 841 29.46 -13.99 0.43
N ILE A 842 29.90 -13.59 -0.75
CA ILE A 842 31.19 -13.91 -1.35
C ILE A 842 32.24 -13.03 -0.66
N PRO A 843 33.28 -13.61 -0.05
CA PRO A 843 34.36 -12.86 0.60
C PRO A 843 35.11 -11.93 -0.36
N PRO A 844 35.81 -10.91 0.15
CA PRO A 844 36.66 -10.04 -0.67
C PRO A 844 37.71 -10.85 -1.43
N ASN A 845 37.89 -10.53 -2.71
CA ASN A 845 38.86 -11.18 -3.60
C ASN A 845 38.60 -12.67 -3.89
N GLU A 846 37.38 -13.16 -3.65
CA GLU A 846 36.94 -14.49 -4.03
C GLU A 846 35.81 -14.41 -5.07
N SER A 847 35.64 -15.46 -5.89
CA SER A 847 34.56 -15.53 -6.88
C SER A 847 33.29 -16.23 -6.38
N LYS A 848 33.38 -17.01 -5.30
CA LYS A 848 32.29 -17.77 -4.67
C LYS A 848 32.55 -17.90 -3.15
N HIS A 849 31.50 -18.10 -2.35
CA HIS A 849 31.67 -18.48 -0.94
C HIS A 849 31.82 -20.00 -0.76
N ILE A 850 32.29 -20.43 0.41
CA ILE A 850 32.48 -21.85 0.74
C ILE A 850 31.17 -22.47 1.27
N GLY A 851 30.93 -23.75 0.94
CA GLY A 851 29.79 -24.54 1.42
C GLY A 851 28.52 -24.38 0.57
N LYS A 852 27.47 -25.13 0.92
CA LYS A 852 26.18 -25.13 0.20
C LYS A 852 25.51 -23.76 0.20
N HIS A 853 24.76 -23.49 -0.86
CA HIS A 853 23.92 -22.31 -0.98
C HIS A 853 22.65 -22.47 -0.13
N THR A 854 22.52 -21.66 0.91
CA THR A 854 21.35 -21.67 1.82
C THR A 854 20.79 -20.26 1.93
N HIS A 855 19.47 -20.12 2.16
CA HIS A 855 18.81 -18.81 2.30
C HIS A 855 18.51 -18.42 3.76
N ASN A 856 18.61 -19.36 4.70
CA ASN A 856 18.50 -19.13 6.13
C ASN A 856 19.06 -20.34 6.90
N GLU A 857 19.72 -20.13 8.03
CA GLU A 857 20.30 -21.23 8.83
C GLU A 857 19.28 -21.85 9.81
N ASN A 858 18.20 -21.13 10.14
CA ASN A 858 17.24 -21.51 11.20
C ASN A 858 15.80 -21.72 10.74
N GLU A 859 15.48 -21.48 9.45
CA GLU A 859 14.12 -21.72 8.92
C GLU A 859 14.02 -23.12 8.31
N PHE A 860 12.87 -23.77 8.49
CA PHE A 860 12.60 -25.06 7.89
C PHE A 860 12.07 -24.88 6.45
N HIS A 861 12.40 -25.83 5.59
CA HIS A 861 11.80 -25.95 4.26
C HIS A 861 10.47 -26.71 4.35
N PHE A 862 9.47 -26.30 3.58
CA PHE A 862 8.17 -26.97 3.54
C PHE A 862 8.25 -28.31 2.81
N CYS A 863 7.36 -29.23 3.18
CA CYS A 863 7.18 -30.50 2.48
C CYS A 863 6.67 -30.28 1.04
N GLU A 864 7.18 -31.07 0.10
CA GLU A 864 6.83 -30.99 -1.34
C GLU A 864 5.47 -31.59 -1.69
N ALA A 865 4.85 -32.32 -0.74
CA ALA A 865 3.56 -32.96 -0.96
C ALA A 865 2.44 -31.93 -1.18
N GLN A 866 1.61 -32.16 -2.19
CA GLN A 866 0.45 -31.33 -2.50
C GLN A 866 -0.87 -32.07 -2.28
N CYS A 867 -1.88 -31.35 -1.84
CA CYS A 867 -3.24 -31.86 -1.82
C CYS A 867 -3.73 -32.13 -3.25
N GLN A 868 -4.22 -33.34 -3.50
CA GLN A 868 -4.61 -33.78 -4.85
C GLN A 868 -5.80 -32.99 -5.42
N PHE A 869 -6.61 -32.37 -4.57
CA PHE A 869 -7.84 -31.64 -4.94
C PHE A 869 -7.58 -30.15 -5.23
N CYS A 870 -7.01 -29.43 -4.25
CA CYS A 870 -6.78 -27.99 -4.38
C CYS A 870 -5.34 -27.61 -4.79
N GLY A 871 -4.40 -28.55 -4.82
CA GLY A 871 -3.00 -28.32 -5.20
C GLY A 871 -2.16 -27.59 -4.14
N TYR A 872 -2.72 -27.32 -2.96
CA TYR A 872 -2.00 -26.63 -1.90
C TYR A 872 -0.92 -27.53 -1.28
N PHE A 873 0.24 -26.95 -0.98
CA PHE A 873 1.38 -27.63 -0.39
C PHE A 873 1.15 -27.96 1.09
N CYS A 874 1.81 -29.01 1.56
CA CYS A 874 1.85 -29.34 2.97
C CYS A 874 2.61 -28.27 3.75
N THR A 875 2.02 -27.79 4.85
CA THR A 875 2.59 -26.71 5.68
C THR A 875 3.56 -27.23 6.75
N LEU A 876 3.88 -28.53 6.76
CA LEU A 876 4.79 -29.16 7.72
C LEU A 876 6.24 -29.14 7.19
N PRO A 877 7.24 -29.22 8.10
CA PRO A 877 8.65 -29.29 7.70
C PRO A 877 8.97 -30.48 6.80
N TYR A 878 9.87 -30.29 5.85
CA TYR A 878 10.38 -31.35 4.99
C TYR A 878 10.90 -32.53 5.83
N GLY A 879 10.58 -33.76 5.39
CA GLY A 879 10.94 -34.99 6.11
C GLY A 879 10.04 -35.35 7.31
N HIS A 880 8.92 -34.66 7.53
CA HIS A 880 7.97 -35.03 8.59
C HIS A 880 7.38 -36.45 8.40
N LYS A 881 7.07 -37.13 9.51
CA LYS A 881 6.49 -38.50 9.50
C LYS A 881 4.97 -38.57 9.69
N GLN A 882 4.35 -37.46 10.09
CA GLN A 882 2.90 -37.36 10.30
C GLN A 882 2.14 -37.33 8.96
N LEU A 883 0.82 -37.50 8.99
CA LEU A 883 -0.02 -37.21 7.82
C LEU A 883 0.22 -35.78 7.34
N HIS A 884 0.18 -35.56 6.03
CA HIS A 884 0.33 -34.23 5.46
C HIS A 884 -0.80 -33.33 5.95
N ASN A 885 -0.49 -32.06 6.20
CA ASN A 885 -1.47 -31.08 6.66
C ASN A 885 -1.36 -29.81 5.81
N THR A 886 -2.49 -29.20 5.49
CA THR A 886 -2.54 -27.93 4.75
C THR A 886 -3.81 -27.16 5.07
N LYS A 887 -3.78 -25.84 4.86
CA LYS A 887 -4.97 -24.98 4.90
C LYS A 887 -5.57 -24.97 3.50
N HIS A 888 -6.48 -25.91 3.25
CA HIS A 888 -6.99 -26.20 1.91
C HIS A 888 -7.49 -24.94 1.15
N GLY A 889 -7.14 -24.84 -0.14
CA GLY A 889 -7.62 -23.78 -1.04
C GLY A 889 -8.88 -24.14 -1.83
N ILE A 890 -9.11 -23.39 -2.90
CA ILE A 890 -10.21 -23.61 -3.85
C ILE A 890 -9.98 -24.94 -4.59
N ASP A 891 -10.96 -25.84 -4.48
CA ASP A 891 -10.99 -27.10 -5.21
C ASP A 891 -10.95 -26.87 -6.72
N GLY A 892 -10.22 -27.72 -7.44
CA GLY A 892 -10.20 -27.69 -8.91
C GLY A 892 -10.15 -29.04 -9.57
N ASN A 893 -10.13 -30.12 -8.80
CA ASN A 893 -9.93 -31.47 -9.34
C ASN A 893 -10.99 -32.47 -8.84
N MET A 894 -11.82 -32.13 -7.84
CA MET A 894 -12.86 -33.03 -7.39
C MET A 894 -14.04 -33.06 -8.36
N THR A 895 -14.55 -34.26 -8.64
CA THR A 895 -15.65 -34.48 -9.58
C THR A 895 -16.85 -35.03 -8.83
N GLN A 896 -18.05 -34.58 -9.22
CA GLN A 896 -19.30 -35.10 -8.68
C GLN A 896 -19.92 -36.06 -9.68
N ILE A 897 -20.32 -37.22 -9.18
CA ILE A 897 -21.05 -38.25 -9.92
C ILE A 897 -22.44 -38.34 -9.27
N LYS A 898 -23.46 -37.99 -10.06
CA LYS A 898 -24.85 -38.11 -9.64
C LYS A 898 -25.46 -39.35 -10.26
N PHE A 899 -25.98 -40.25 -9.42
CA PHE A 899 -26.71 -41.43 -9.87
C PHE A 899 -28.19 -41.05 -10.04
N SER A 900 -28.77 -41.35 -11.21
CA SER A 900 -30.21 -41.27 -11.44
C SER A 900 -30.89 -42.59 -11.08
N GLU A 901 -32.22 -42.57 -10.91
CA GLU A 901 -33.04 -43.76 -10.62
C GLU A 901 -32.96 -44.85 -11.71
N ASP A 902 -32.52 -44.49 -12.93
CA ASP A 902 -32.33 -45.39 -14.07
C ASP A 902 -30.88 -45.91 -14.21
N ASN A 903 -30.05 -45.78 -13.16
CA ASN A 903 -28.61 -46.10 -13.16
C ASN A 903 -27.78 -45.33 -14.21
N ALA A 904 -28.33 -44.27 -14.82
CA ALA A 904 -27.54 -43.34 -15.64
C ALA A 904 -26.77 -42.39 -14.71
N SER A 905 -25.44 -42.38 -14.84
CA SER A 905 -24.56 -41.48 -14.09
C SER A 905 -24.33 -40.17 -14.86
N GLU A 906 -24.68 -39.03 -14.25
CA GLU A 906 -24.40 -37.70 -14.81
C GLU A 906 -23.10 -37.14 -14.21
N TYR A 907 -22.21 -36.64 -15.06
CA TYR A 907 -20.88 -36.13 -14.70
C TYR A 907 -20.90 -34.62 -14.73
N THR A 908 -20.75 -34.00 -13.57
CA THR A 908 -20.52 -32.56 -13.46
C THR A 908 -19.19 -32.32 -12.78
N SER A 909 -18.27 -31.68 -13.50
CA SER A 909 -17.13 -31.01 -12.88
C SER A 909 -17.67 -29.82 -12.08
N VAL A 910 -17.12 -29.59 -10.89
CA VAL A 910 -17.53 -28.45 -10.03
C VAL A 910 -17.38 -27.11 -10.77
N ASP A 911 -16.43 -27.04 -11.71
CA ASP A 911 -16.13 -25.86 -12.54
C ASP A 911 -17.26 -25.50 -13.54
N SER A 912 -18.17 -26.42 -13.89
CA SER A 912 -19.22 -26.14 -14.89
C SER A 912 -20.38 -25.28 -14.37
N GLN A 913 -20.45 -25.01 -13.06
CA GLN A 913 -21.53 -24.23 -12.42
C GLN A 913 -21.14 -22.78 -12.08
N GLY A 914 -19.92 -22.33 -12.40
CA GLY A 914 -19.49 -20.95 -12.13
C GLY A 914 -19.42 -20.55 -10.64
N THR A 915 -19.36 -21.53 -9.73
CA THR A 915 -19.36 -21.34 -8.27
C THR A 915 -18.11 -21.99 -7.66
N PHE A 916 -17.32 -21.24 -6.89
CA PHE A 916 -16.08 -21.76 -6.30
C PHE A 916 -16.35 -22.51 -4.99
N THR A 917 -15.64 -23.59 -4.72
CA THR A 917 -15.78 -24.32 -3.45
C THR A 917 -14.42 -24.58 -2.83
N LEU A 918 -14.25 -24.24 -1.56
CA LEU A 918 -13.06 -24.60 -0.80
C LEU A 918 -13.04 -26.11 -0.57
N CYS A 919 -11.87 -26.74 -0.71
CA CYS A 919 -11.74 -28.19 -0.60
C CYS A 919 -12.16 -28.72 0.79
N ASN A 920 -11.98 -27.94 1.87
CA ASN A 920 -12.46 -28.27 3.21
C ASN A 920 -13.96 -27.96 3.44
N MET A 921 -14.68 -27.42 2.45
CA MET A 921 -16.12 -27.16 2.52
C MET A 921 -16.93 -28.06 1.58
N HIS A 922 -16.26 -28.79 0.68
CA HIS A 922 -16.94 -29.52 -0.39
C HIS A 922 -17.84 -30.64 0.14
N CYS A 923 -17.34 -31.52 1.02
CA CYS A 923 -18.15 -32.62 1.57
C CYS A 923 -19.33 -32.08 2.39
N LYS A 924 -19.13 -30.95 3.08
CA LYS A 924 -20.16 -30.26 3.86
C LYS A 924 -21.29 -29.75 2.96
N ASN A 925 -20.96 -29.10 1.86
CA ASN A 925 -21.95 -28.52 0.93
C ASN A 925 -22.80 -29.59 0.24
N LEU A 926 -22.32 -30.82 0.14
CA LEU A 926 -23.06 -31.94 -0.44
C LEU A 926 -24.10 -32.56 0.51
N GLY A 927 -23.98 -32.36 1.82
CA GLY A 927 -24.84 -33.00 2.80
C GLY A 927 -24.61 -34.52 2.83
N ARG A 928 -25.67 -35.33 2.66
CA ARG A 928 -25.55 -36.80 2.60
C ARG A 928 -24.87 -37.21 1.30
N HIS A 929 -23.67 -37.78 1.40
CA HIS A 929 -22.86 -38.16 0.25
C HIS A 929 -22.03 -39.41 0.54
N ARG A 930 -21.55 -40.05 -0.52
CA ARG A 930 -20.55 -41.12 -0.48
C ARG A 930 -19.32 -40.75 -1.29
N HIS A 931 -18.21 -41.44 -1.04
CA HIS A 931 -16.99 -41.31 -1.84
C HIS A 931 -16.80 -42.53 -2.72
N VAL A 932 -16.26 -42.32 -3.92
CA VAL A 932 -15.88 -43.38 -4.85
C VAL A 932 -14.38 -43.30 -5.08
N GLY A 933 -13.70 -44.44 -5.04
CA GLY A 933 -12.27 -44.55 -5.32
C GLY A 933 -11.94 -45.82 -6.08
N TYR A 934 -10.83 -45.81 -6.82
CA TYR A 934 -10.37 -47.03 -7.50
C TYR A 934 -10.03 -48.14 -6.48
N CYS A 935 -10.24 -49.39 -6.89
CA CYS A 935 -9.87 -50.56 -6.09
C CYS A 935 -8.35 -50.61 -5.90
N GLN A 936 -7.87 -50.86 -4.67
CA GLN A 936 -6.42 -51.01 -4.40
C GLN A 936 -5.87 -52.38 -4.83
N ASN A 937 -6.73 -53.40 -4.90
CA ASN A 937 -6.37 -54.74 -5.38
C ASN A 937 -7.56 -55.33 -6.14
N GLU A 938 -7.43 -55.43 -7.47
CA GLU A 938 -8.52 -55.83 -8.37
C GLU A 938 -8.94 -57.29 -8.21
N GLU A 939 -8.02 -58.19 -7.84
CA GLU A 939 -8.31 -59.61 -7.64
C GLU A 939 -9.07 -59.87 -6.33
N ILE A 940 -8.72 -59.14 -5.26
CA ILE A 940 -9.37 -59.28 -3.95
C ILE A 940 -10.73 -58.57 -3.92
N CYS A 941 -10.89 -57.46 -4.64
CA CYS A 941 -12.15 -56.69 -4.66
C CYS A 941 -13.32 -57.48 -5.28
N LYS A 942 -13.08 -58.22 -6.38
CA LYS A 942 -14.12 -59.02 -7.06
C LYS A 942 -14.56 -60.26 -6.27
N LEU A 943 -13.78 -60.69 -5.28
CA LEU A 943 -14.02 -61.91 -4.49
C LEU A 943 -14.63 -61.62 -3.10
N ARG A 944 -14.80 -60.35 -2.72
CA ARG A 944 -15.34 -59.98 -1.40
C ARG A 944 -16.87 -60.05 -1.40
N ASN A 945 -17.42 -60.77 -0.43
CA ASN A 945 -18.85 -60.69 -0.11
C ASN A 945 -19.16 -59.34 0.55
N ASP A 946 -20.32 -58.75 0.21
CA ASP A 946 -20.80 -57.44 0.69
C ASP A 946 -20.91 -57.28 2.23
N ASN A 947 -20.69 -58.35 3.00
CA ASN A 947 -20.95 -58.39 4.44
C ASN A 947 -19.71 -58.15 5.34
N ASP A 948 -18.49 -58.01 4.79
CA ASP A 948 -17.27 -58.11 5.62
C ASP A 948 -16.63 -56.78 6.07
N ARG A 949 -17.00 -55.60 5.52
CA ARG A 949 -16.54 -54.27 6.03
C ARG A 949 -17.51 -53.13 5.70
N HIS A 950 -18.04 -52.44 6.72
CA HIS A 950 -18.90 -51.25 6.55
C HIS A 950 -18.22 -50.08 5.80
N ASP A 951 -16.88 -50.01 5.79
CA ASP A 951 -16.15 -48.88 5.19
C ASP A 951 -15.89 -49.00 3.67
N LEU A 952 -16.13 -50.17 3.06
CA LEU A 952 -15.78 -50.46 1.65
C LEU A 952 -16.84 -51.34 1.00
N LYS A 953 -17.49 -50.87 -0.07
CA LYS A 953 -18.45 -51.66 -0.86
C LYS A 953 -18.05 -51.62 -2.35
N HIS A 954 -17.85 -52.77 -2.97
CA HIS A 954 -17.44 -52.83 -4.37
C HIS A 954 -18.57 -52.38 -5.30
N ILE A 955 -18.22 -51.69 -6.39
CA ILE A 955 -19.20 -51.29 -7.40
C ILE A 955 -19.10 -52.24 -8.60
N ASN A 956 -20.16 -53.03 -8.79
CA ASN A 956 -20.24 -53.99 -9.90
C ASN A 956 -20.60 -53.32 -11.25
N GLU A 957 -21.01 -52.05 -11.23
CA GLU A 957 -21.43 -51.30 -12.42
C GLU A 957 -20.27 -50.52 -13.07
N GLN A 958 -20.36 -50.33 -14.38
CA GLN A 958 -19.41 -49.54 -15.16
C GLN A 958 -19.68 -48.04 -15.03
N ILE A 959 -19.05 -47.41 -14.04
CA ILE A 959 -19.21 -45.98 -13.75
C ILE A 959 -17.99 -45.22 -14.28
N GLN A 960 -18.19 -44.11 -14.99
CA GLN A 960 -17.10 -43.19 -15.37
C GLN A 960 -16.57 -42.42 -14.13
N PRO A 961 -15.43 -41.73 -14.21
CA PRO A 961 -14.41 -41.78 -15.26
C PRO A 961 -13.77 -43.17 -15.34
N ASN A 962 -13.38 -43.60 -16.55
CA ASN A 962 -12.74 -44.90 -16.82
C ASN A 962 -13.62 -46.10 -16.40
N PRO A 963 -14.68 -46.44 -17.15
CA PRO A 963 -15.68 -47.44 -16.77
C PRO A 963 -15.09 -48.85 -16.59
N ASP A 964 -13.99 -49.14 -17.29
CA ASP A 964 -13.31 -50.43 -17.25
C ASP A 964 -12.44 -50.61 -16.00
N ARG A 965 -12.13 -49.53 -15.27
CA ARG A 965 -11.32 -49.58 -14.06
C ARG A 965 -12.21 -49.84 -12.84
N PRO A 966 -11.97 -50.92 -12.06
CA PRO A 966 -12.78 -51.28 -10.89
C PRO A 966 -12.80 -50.17 -9.82
N LYS A 967 -13.96 -49.93 -9.22
CA LYS A 967 -14.17 -48.89 -8.21
C LYS A 967 -14.91 -49.45 -6.98
N ASP A 968 -14.67 -48.81 -5.84
CA ASP A 968 -15.37 -49.07 -4.59
C ASP A 968 -16.05 -47.79 -4.10
N PHE A 969 -17.23 -47.92 -3.49
CA PHE A 969 -17.69 -46.96 -2.50
C PHE A 969 -16.80 -47.07 -1.26
N ILE A 970 -16.31 -45.94 -0.78
CA ILE A 970 -15.43 -45.86 0.37
C ILE A 970 -15.99 -44.88 1.40
N SER A 971 -15.84 -45.16 2.69
CA SER A 971 -16.24 -44.24 3.75
C SER A 971 -15.41 -42.95 3.72
N HIS A 972 -15.96 -41.86 4.26
CA HIS A 972 -15.27 -40.56 4.36
C HIS A 972 -13.88 -40.68 5.02
N LYS A 973 -13.80 -41.52 6.06
CA LYS A 973 -12.56 -41.82 6.77
C LYS A 973 -11.52 -42.49 5.88
N ILE A 974 -11.92 -43.48 5.07
CA ILE A 974 -11.01 -44.14 4.14
C ILE A 974 -10.60 -43.20 3.01
N PHE A 975 -11.51 -42.38 2.52
CA PHE A 975 -11.23 -41.38 1.50
C PHE A 975 -10.05 -40.48 1.89
N TRP A 976 -10.11 -39.81 3.05
CA TRP A 976 -8.99 -38.98 3.53
C TRP A 976 -7.74 -39.79 3.90
N LYS A 977 -7.90 -41.00 4.44
CA LYS A 977 -6.74 -41.87 4.71
C LYS A 977 -5.96 -42.21 3.43
N ARG A 978 -6.64 -42.39 2.30
CA ARG A 978 -6.00 -42.70 1.00
C ARG A 978 -5.28 -41.50 0.39
N THR A 979 -5.66 -40.26 0.73
CA THR A 979 -4.99 -39.05 0.20
C THR A 979 -3.66 -38.79 0.91
N GLY A 980 -3.45 -39.36 2.09
CA GLY A 980 -2.27 -39.09 2.92
C GLY A 980 -2.32 -37.76 3.67
N PHE A 981 -3.44 -37.02 3.57
CA PHE A 981 -3.66 -35.76 4.27
C PHE A 981 -4.53 -35.93 5.52
N LYS A 982 -4.34 -35.08 6.53
CA LYS A 982 -5.22 -34.96 7.69
C LYS A 982 -6.61 -34.52 7.21
N ASP A 983 -7.64 -35.20 7.70
CA ASP A 983 -9.03 -34.88 7.41
C ASP A 983 -9.39 -33.49 8.00
N PRO A 984 -9.77 -32.52 7.14
CA PRO A 984 -9.94 -31.12 7.52
C PRO A 984 -11.29 -30.81 8.18
N TYR A 985 -12.19 -31.78 8.34
CA TYR A 985 -13.53 -31.53 8.92
C TYR A 985 -13.51 -31.57 10.47
N SER A 986 -14.48 -30.91 11.09
CA SER A 986 -14.69 -30.90 12.54
C SER A 986 -15.10 -32.27 13.08
N TYR A 987 -15.03 -32.47 14.39
CA TYR A 987 -15.41 -33.74 15.01
C TYR A 987 -16.88 -34.10 14.71
N GLN A 988 -17.78 -33.13 14.88
CA GLN A 988 -19.21 -33.33 14.62
C GLN A 988 -19.48 -33.69 13.16
N GLU A 989 -18.85 -33.01 12.20
CA GLU A 989 -19.03 -33.30 10.77
C GLU A 989 -18.57 -34.72 10.42
N LYS A 990 -17.47 -35.19 11.02
CA LYS A 990 -16.98 -36.57 10.81
C LYS A 990 -17.97 -37.61 11.34
N GLN A 991 -18.62 -37.33 12.46
CA GLN A 991 -19.69 -38.19 12.98
C GLN A 991 -20.88 -38.21 12.01
N ASP A 992 -21.34 -37.03 11.58
CA ASP A 992 -22.45 -36.89 10.64
C ASP A 992 -22.15 -37.67 9.34
N PHE A 993 -20.95 -37.52 8.76
CA PHE A 993 -20.56 -38.26 7.56
C PHE A 993 -20.56 -39.78 7.77
N THR A 994 -20.13 -40.25 8.94
CA THR A 994 -20.12 -41.69 9.26
C THR A 994 -21.54 -42.27 9.35
N GLU A 995 -22.52 -41.51 9.83
CA GLU A 995 -23.93 -41.95 9.84
C GLU A 995 -24.49 -42.09 8.41
N PHE A 996 -24.05 -41.23 7.50
CA PHE A 996 -24.55 -41.19 6.11
C PHE A 996 -23.81 -42.11 5.14
N ASP A 997 -22.65 -42.66 5.54
CA ASP A 997 -21.90 -43.65 4.76
C ASP A 997 -22.74 -44.92 4.44
N ASN A 998 -23.88 -45.15 5.10
CA ASN A 998 -24.77 -46.31 4.93
C ASN A 998 -26.00 -46.10 4.00
N ASP A 999 -26.26 -44.89 3.49
CA ASP A 999 -27.48 -44.56 2.71
C ASP A 999 -27.34 -44.88 1.20
N GLU A 1000 -28.29 -45.62 0.60
CA GLU A 1000 -28.17 -46.16 -0.78
C GLU A 1000 -28.49 -45.15 -1.91
N HIS A 1001 -29.03 -43.97 -1.59
CA HIS A 1001 -29.53 -43.00 -2.59
C HIS A 1001 -28.75 -41.67 -2.68
N THR A 1002 -27.41 -41.67 -2.57
CA THR A 1002 -26.62 -40.45 -2.35
C THR A 1002 -25.70 -40.01 -3.52
N ILE A 1003 -25.44 -38.70 -3.62
CA ILE A 1003 -24.48 -38.06 -4.52
C ILE A 1003 -23.07 -38.55 -4.17
N THR A 1004 -22.23 -38.82 -5.18
CA THR A 1004 -20.87 -39.31 -4.93
C THR A 1004 -19.75 -38.41 -5.41
N CYS A 1005 -18.69 -38.31 -4.60
CA CYS A 1005 -17.45 -37.62 -4.94
C CYS A 1005 -16.44 -38.61 -5.52
N PHE A 1006 -15.76 -38.21 -6.59
CA PHE A 1006 -14.69 -38.98 -7.20
C PHE A 1006 -13.42 -38.13 -7.37
N ASN A 1007 -12.28 -38.72 -7.02
CA ASN A 1007 -10.97 -38.14 -7.31
C ASN A 1007 -10.50 -38.63 -8.70
N LEU A 1008 -10.38 -37.71 -9.66
CA LEU A 1008 -9.95 -38.02 -11.03
C LEU A 1008 -8.49 -38.46 -11.15
N LYS A 1009 -7.64 -38.15 -10.16
CA LYS A 1009 -6.19 -38.42 -10.20
C LYS A 1009 -5.80 -39.81 -9.73
#